data_AF-S8ELA7-F1
#
_entry.id   AF-S8ELA7-F1
#
_cell.length_a   1.000
_cell.length_b   1.000
_cell.length_c   1.000
_cell.angle_alpha   90.00
_cell.angle_beta   90.00
_cell.angle_gamma   90.00
#
_symmetry.space_group_name_H-M   'P 1'
#
loop_
_entity.id
_entity.type
_entity.pdbx_description
1 polymer ?
#
loop_
_entity_poly.entity_id
_entity_poly.type
_entity_poly.pdbx_seq_one_letter_code
_entity_poly.pdbx_strand_id
1 'polypeptide(L)'
;MSGVLPTIEQLEDYMESLEQLLFSSLQAATPDLPRVSEAIHRLWEDVSRFGPQSLPPLPDLHIPGLGAFEVPPPPPPPPPPPAQSFLRHTANWVADHPWTTAGITVGAVGTSLLVGYGYYQAGSTTVRVRASASPDRRQVVVVLGGDAPSGLPLILELEKKGYVVIASVSTPEAVSEIERNTHGYVRALVLDPSEPGTIPYFLRSLSSTLSRRFPITASGDPHAVPSAHLYVHSVISLLTLPSPSVTPPPAPLEHLGLQDTYTAYLTATHITPLQVIQAMLPLLRANPARSRDALANHLGKKSVIVCLPAIDARVGLPFAGAQAMSAAATLRAVEVLRREVKMAALTDASASMKNIKVVVVDVGAIGGPVMAGELVPDVRRGVEQWTPSEKVAYGTAFEAVVEERAHHGVRRRPTDVSVFVKSIVDVVGGGGRRTSKHPIGALIRLGLGRLREFVRGDRIVVGAGGKTYALASYLPGVLLDAILNIPHFLISIRNALLPIQPHIVLPQSAYIPPVPPSAHPQVPAPESKQVAQEHATESDPEQHDNASETGSEADVESNAGSGVGESWISVKDEGPARISLWLVPTPEQTALLKRVMAIKRSSPTSPSSFPDFQPHITLATTPSAAKLRESIPDNQAAIRPRFRSIDVGDKYFMSVYARVHDVDALAVLRQHLSARLGDAAVPPIPHVSLYYIDNADAGEREKVREELKNKGRIVERADGVALDCSKDPENTDSPDEVLEGIDGEEIWIMQCNGPVPTWEVLDKVKLK
;
A
#
# COMPACT_ATOMS: atom_id res chain seq x y z
N MET A 1 15.98 21.40 6.89
CA MET A 1 16.11 21.11 8.34
C MET A 1 16.10 19.60 8.50
N SER A 2 17.10 19.03 9.16
CA SER A 2 17.22 17.57 9.32
C SER A 2 16.16 17.04 10.27
N GLY A 3 15.50 15.94 9.91
CA GLY A 3 14.57 15.24 10.79
C GLY A 3 15.32 14.56 11.93
N VAL A 4 15.38 15.20 13.08
CA VAL A 4 15.93 14.62 14.31
C VAL A 4 14.87 13.68 14.89
N LEU A 5 15.23 12.41 15.10
CA LEU A 5 14.41 11.48 15.88
C LEU A 5 14.26 12.03 17.30
N PRO A 6 13.07 11.91 17.95
CA PRO A 6 12.88 12.47 19.27
C PRO A 6 13.90 11.90 20.25
N THR A 7 14.61 12.79 20.95
CA THR A 7 15.59 12.40 21.97
C THR A 7 14.88 11.75 23.16
N ILE A 8 15.63 11.03 23.99
CA ILE A 8 15.09 10.39 25.21
C ILE A 8 14.47 11.47 26.11
N GLU A 9 15.09 12.64 26.21
CA GLU A 9 14.59 13.83 26.89
C GLU A 9 13.19 14.24 26.39
N GLN A 10 12.92 14.23 25.07
CA GLN A 10 11.59 14.55 24.53
C GLN A 10 10.53 13.46 24.80
N LEU A 11 10.97 12.22 25.02
CA LEU A 11 10.10 11.12 25.47
C LEU A 11 9.80 11.22 26.97
N GLU A 12 10.76 11.71 27.77
CA GLU A 12 10.63 11.99 29.19
C GLU A 12 9.73 13.23 29.42
N ASP A 13 9.94 14.33 28.69
CA ASP A 13 9.04 15.50 28.67
C ASP A 13 7.59 15.11 28.33
N TYR A 14 7.41 14.19 27.37
CA TYR A 14 6.07 13.70 27.00
C TYR A 14 5.44 12.84 28.09
N MET A 15 6.22 11.95 28.73
CA MET A 15 5.81 11.17 29.90
C MET A 15 5.39 12.08 31.06
N GLU A 16 6.20 13.09 31.39
CA GLU A 16 5.92 14.04 32.47
C GLU A 16 4.68 14.89 32.15
N SER A 17 4.49 15.29 30.89
CA SER A 17 3.26 15.97 30.45
C SER A 17 2.02 15.09 30.60
N LEU A 18 2.12 13.77 30.35
CA LEU A 18 1.04 12.80 30.53
C LEU A 18 0.73 12.56 32.01
N GLU A 19 1.74 12.51 32.87
CA GLU A 19 1.54 12.44 34.33
C GLU A 19 0.88 13.71 34.86
N GLN A 20 1.33 14.91 34.45
CA GLN A 20 0.66 16.16 34.81
C GLN A 20 -0.80 16.23 34.30
N LEU A 21 -1.09 15.70 33.10
CA LEU A 21 -2.45 15.67 32.55
C LEU A 21 -3.33 14.65 33.30
N LEU A 22 -2.77 13.51 33.73
CA LEU A 22 -3.45 12.56 34.63
C LEU A 22 -3.69 13.14 36.03
N PHE A 23 -2.70 13.78 36.65
CA PHE A 23 -2.85 14.40 37.96
C PHE A 23 -3.85 15.56 37.96
N SER A 24 -3.80 16.44 36.95
CA SER A 24 -4.75 17.56 36.82
C SER A 24 -6.17 17.09 36.49
N SER A 25 -6.35 16.07 35.65
CA SER A 25 -7.68 15.51 35.38
C SER A 25 -8.27 14.75 36.57
N LEU A 26 -7.45 14.08 37.39
CA LEU A 26 -7.88 13.47 38.65
C LEU A 26 -8.24 14.52 39.72
N GLN A 27 -7.49 15.63 39.82
CA GLN A 27 -7.83 16.73 40.73
C GLN A 27 -9.08 17.50 40.31
N ALA A 28 -9.30 17.69 39.00
CA ALA A 28 -10.46 18.42 38.49
C ALA A 28 -11.81 17.67 38.63
N ALA A 29 -11.78 16.34 38.81
CA ALA A 29 -12.99 15.51 38.77
C ALA A 29 -13.72 15.36 40.12
N THR A 30 -13.06 15.64 41.26
CA THR A 30 -13.63 15.43 42.60
C THR A 30 -13.06 16.42 43.63
N PRO A 31 -13.73 17.57 43.89
CA PRO A 31 -13.21 18.59 44.82
C PRO A 31 -13.45 18.32 46.31
N ASP A 32 -14.38 17.42 46.67
CA ASP A 32 -14.74 17.14 48.06
C ASP A 32 -14.90 15.63 48.33
N LEU A 33 -14.00 15.02 49.11
CA LEU A 33 -14.28 13.92 50.07
C LEU A 33 -12.99 13.41 50.77
N PRO A 34 -12.75 13.73 52.07
CA PRO A 34 -11.59 13.23 52.82
C PRO A 34 -11.69 11.74 53.24
N ARG A 35 -12.55 10.94 52.59
CA ARG A 35 -12.75 9.51 52.87
C ARG A 35 -12.01 8.56 51.93
N VAL A 36 -11.32 9.07 50.91
CA VAL A 36 -10.60 8.21 49.94
C VAL A 36 -9.35 7.59 50.56
N SER A 37 -8.58 8.32 51.36
CA SER A 37 -7.46 7.75 52.13
C SER A 37 -7.93 6.69 53.13
N GLU A 38 -9.06 6.94 53.81
CA GLU A 38 -9.68 6.00 54.75
C GLU A 38 -10.24 4.75 54.04
N ALA A 39 -10.80 4.89 52.83
CA ALA A 39 -11.26 3.79 52.00
C ALA A 39 -10.11 2.98 51.40
N ILE A 40 -9.00 3.63 51.01
CA ILE A 40 -7.78 2.95 50.55
C ILE A 40 -7.12 2.22 51.73
N HIS A 41 -7.06 2.82 52.92
CA HIS A 41 -6.60 2.14 54.14
C HIS A 41 -7.47 0.93 54.48
N ARG A 42 -8.80 1.05 54.45
CA ARG A 42 -9.72 -0.09 54.65
C ARG A 42 -9.56 -1.16 53.58
N LEU A 43 -9.42 -0.78 52.31
CA LEU A 43 -9.14 -1.73 51.22
C LEU A 43 -7.81 -2.45 51.44
N TRP A 44 -6.79 -1.76 51.94
CA TRP A 44 -5.48 -2.33 52.25
C TRP A 44 -5.52 -3.24 53.50
N GLU A 45 -6.30 -2.89 54.52
CA GLU A 45 -6.57 -3.75 55.69
C GLU A 45 -7.39 -4.99 55.31
N ASP A 46 -8.41 -4.87 54.46
CA ASP A 46 -9.21 -6.00 53.99
C ASP A 46 -8.42 -6.90 53.02
N VAL A 47 -7.56 -6.33 52.15
CA VAL A 47 -6.66 -7.09 51.29
C VAL A 47 -5.54 -7.77 52.08
N SER A 48 -5.07 -7.20 53.19
CA SER A 48 -4.09 -7.86 54.07
C SER A 48 -4.72 -8.89 55.03
N ARG A 49 -6.01 -8.78 55.35
CA ARG A 49 -6.76 -9.80 56.15
C ARG A 49 -7.34 -10.94 55.32
N PHE A 50 -7.83 -10.67 54.12
CA PHE A 50 -8.54 -11.64 53.27
C PHE A 50 -7.83 -11.97 51.96
N GLY A 51 -6.69 -11.34 51.67
CA GLY A 51 -5.83 -11.70 50.54
C GLY A 51 -5.15 -13.06 50.74
N PRO A 52 -4.96 -13.85 49.66
CA PRO A 52 -4.24 -15.13 49.76
C PRO A 52 -2.78 -14.89 50.14
N GLN A 53 -2.23 -15.72 51.04
CA GLN A 53 -0.88 -15.62 51.63
C GLN A 53 0.28 -15.94 50.65
N SER A 54 0.17 -15.53 49.38
CA SER A 54 1.13 -15.82 48.31
C SER A 54 1.49 -14.59 47.47
N LEU A 55 1.48 -13.40 48.07
CA LEU A 55 2.08 -12.20 47.49
C LEU A 55 3.50 -12.02 48.06
N PRO A 56 4.55 -11.96 47.22
CA PRO A 56 5.87 -11.55 47.68
C PRO A 56 5.84 -10.05 48.06
N PRO A 57 6.71 -9.59 48.98
CA PRO A 57 6.79 -8.17 49.33
C PRO A 57 7.17 -7.36 48.09
N LEU A 58 6.32 -6.38 47.75
CA LEU A 58 6.62 -5.41 46.71
C LEU A 58 7.72 -4.46 47.20
N PRO A 59 8.62 -3.99 46.31
CA PRO A 59 9.73 -3.11 46.71
C PRO A 59 9.21 -1.76 47.22
N ASP A 60 9.90 -1.20 48.22
CA ASP A 60 9.53 0.05 48.90
C ASP A 60 9.39 1.23 47.93
N LEU A 61 8.15 1.60 47.64
CA LEU A 61 7.81 2.74 46.80
C LEU A 61 8.12 4.04 47.57
N HIS A 62 9.32 4.59 47.35
CA HIS A 62 9.74 5.84 47.97
C HIS A 62 8.92 7.01 47.42
N ILE A 63 8.05 7.58 48.25
CA ILE A 63 7.33 8.82 47.95
C ILE A 63 8.19 9.98 48.46
N PRO A 64 8.77 10.83 47.59
CA PRO A 64 9.57 11.96 48.02
C PRO A 64 8.66 13.06 48.60
N GLY A 65 8.80 13.38 49.88
CA GLY A 65 7.97 14.42 50.51
C GLY A 65 7.94 14.50 52.04
N LEU A 66 8.58 13.57 52.77
CA LEU A 66 8.70 13.62 54.23
C LEU A 66 10.16 13.68 54.67
N GLY A 67 10.42 14.48 55.72
CA GLY A 67 11.74 15.03 56.04
C GLY A 67 12.77 14.05 56.59
N ALA A 68 14.02 14.54 56.66
CA ALA A 68 15.21 13.76 56.94
C ALA A 68 15.21 13.04 58.30
N PHE A 69 15.66 11.79 58.29
CA PHE A 69 16.23 11.15 59.48
C PHE A 69 17.75 11.07 59.29
N GLU A 70 18.49 11.73 60.18
CA GLU A 70 19.93 11.92 60.05
C GLU A 70 20.69 10.69 60.57
N VAL A 71 21.58 10.13 59.74
CA VAL A 71 22.45 8.99 60.10
C VAL A 71 23.91 9.41 59.83
N PRO A 72 24.82 9.26 60.82
CA PRO A 72 26.19 9.76 60.70
C PRO A 72 27.01 9.01 59.64
N PRO A 73 28.04 9.66 59.04
CA PRO A 73 28.74 9.13 57.87
C PRO A 73 29.56 7.87 58.19
N PRO A 74 29.53 6.84 57.32
CA PRO A 74 30.34 5.63 57.49
C PRO A 74 31.82 5.84 57.12
N PRO A 75 32.74 5.03 57.67
CA PRO A 75 34.19 5.13 57.43
C PRO A 75 34.61 4.72 56.00
N PRO A 76 35.82 5.10 55.55
CA PRO A 76 36.27 4.90 54.16
C PRO A 76 36.41 3.42 53.75
N PRO A 77 36.21 3.09 52.45
CA PRO A 77 36.08 1.71 51.99
C PRO A 77 37.41 0.94 51.87
N PRO A 78 37.42 -0.37 52.16
CA PRO A 78 38.55 -1.27 51.86
C PRO A 78 38.63 -1.63 50.37
N PRO A 79 39.80 -2.12 49.87
CA PRO A 79 40.04 -2.36 48.45
C PRO A 79 39.24 -3.54 47.86
N PRO A 80 38.96 -3.55 46.54
CA PRO A 80 38.11 -4.54 45.91
C PRO A 80 38.79 -5.93 45.78
N PRO A 81 38.05 -7.04 46.03
CA PRO A 81 38.55 -8.40 45.81
C PRO A 81 38.55 -8.81 44.32
N PRO A 82 39.37 -9.81 43.93
CA PRO A 82 39.54 -10.20 42.53
C PRO A 82 38.31 -10.88 41.92
N ALA A 83 38.12 -10.68 40.61
CA ALA A 83 36.96 -11.19 39.85
C ALA A 83 36.84 -12.73 39.90
N GLN A 84 35.62 -13.22 40.16
CA GLN A 84 35.31 -14.65 40.23
C GLN A 84 34.49 -15.13 39.03
N SER A 85 34.72 -16.37 38.60
CA SER A 85 34.05 -16.99 37.46
C SER A 85 32.58 -17.33 37.73
N PHE A 86 31.71 -17.07 36.74
CA PHE A 86 30.26 -17.27 36.76
C PHE A 86 29.80 -18.63 37.30
N LEU A 87 30.55 -19.71 37.06
CA LEU A 87 30.21 -21.07 37.53
C LEU A 87 30.25 -21.21 39.06
N ARG A 88 31.07 -20.42 39.77
CA ARG A 88 31.02 -20.37 41.24
C ARG A 88 29.88 -19.49 41.74
N HIS A 89 29.46 -18.50 40.97
CA HIS A 89 28.37 -17.60 41.35
C HIS A 89 27.02 -18.34 41.38
N THR A 90 26.76 -19.22 40.39
CA THR A 90 25.57 -20.08 40.40
C THR A 90 25.62 -21.17 41.48
N ALA A 91 26.78 -21.78 41.72
CA ALA A 91 26.96 -22.77 42.78
C ALA A 91 26.72 -22.18 44.19
N ASN A 92 27.27 -20.99 44.47
CA ASN A 92 27.05 -20.30 45.73
C ASN A 92 25.59 -19.85 45.87
N TRP A 93 24.99 -19.26 44.82
CA TRP A 93 23.58 -18.82 44.87
C TRP A 93 22.61 -19.97 45.21
N VAL A 94 22.85 -21.19 44.68
CA VAL A 94 22.07 -22.39 45.03
C VAL A 94 22.30 -22.83 46.48
N ALA A 95 23.52 -22.72 47.00
CA ALA A 95 23.83 -23.02 48.40
C ALA A 95 23.22 -21.99 49.38
N ASP A 96 23.19 -20.72 48.99
CA ASP A 96 22.69 -19.60 49.81
C ASP A 96 21.15 -19.53 49.86
N HIS A 97 20.44 -20.18 48.92
CA HIS A 97 18.97 -20.17 48.85
C HIS A 97 18.34 -21.57 48.81
N PRO A 98 18.52 -22.42 49.86
CA PRO A 98 18.01 -23.78 49.88
C PRO A 98 16.47 -23.86 49.90
N TRP A 99 15.79 -22.85 50.45
CA TRP A 99 14.32 -22.83 50.57
C TRP A 99 13.60 -22.48 49.27
N THR A 100 14.16 -21.60 48.43
CA THR A 100 13.56 -21.29 47.11
C THR A 100 13.80 -22.43 46.11
N THR A 101 14.98 -23.06 46.15
CA THR A 101 15.26 -24.26 45.34
C THR A 101 14.38 -25.43 45.76
N ALA A 102 14.21 -25.70 47.06
CA ALA A 102 13.25 -26.70 47.55
C ALA A 102 11.81 -26.39 47.11
N GLY A 103 11.36 -25.13 47.20
CA GLY A 103 10.02 -24.72 46.77
C GLY A 103 9.75 -24.98 45.27
N ILE A 104 10.72 -24.69 44.40
CA ILE A 104 10.63 -24.95 42.95
C ILE A 104 10.56 -26.47 42.68
N THR A 105 11.37 -27.28 43.36
CA THR A 105 11.38 -28.74 43.17
C THR A 105 10.09 -29.40 43.67
N VAL A 106 9.57 -28.99 44.83
CA VAL A 106 8.29 -29.50 45.37
C VAL A 106 7.10 -29.04 44.52
N GLY A 107 7.11 -27.82 43.98
CA GLY A 107 6.07 -27.32 43.09
C GLY A 107 5.91 -28.13 41.79
N ALA A 108 7.01 -28.62 41.21
CA ALA A 108 6.99 -29.44 40.00
C ALA A 108 6.48 -30.89 40.25
N VAL A 109 6.75 -31.45 41.42
CA VAL A 109 6.31 -32.82 41.79
C VAL A 109 4.87 -32.81 42.34
N GLY A 110 4.47 -31.78 43.10
CA GLY A 110 3.10 -31.67 43.62
C GLY A 110 2.04 -31.45 42.53
N THR A 111 2.37 -30.69 41.48
CA THR A 111 1.46 -30.42 40.35
C THR A 111 1.25 -31.63 39.44
N SER A 112 2.17 -32.59 39.41
CA SER A 112 2.05 -33.81 38.59
C SER A 112 1.23 -34.92 39.26
N LEU A 113 1.21 -34.99 40.61
CA LEU A 113 0.40 -35.95 41.37
C LEU A 113 -1.10 -35.60 41.43
N LEU A 114 -1.45 -34.30 41.50
CA LEU A 114 -2.83 -33.84 41.64
C LEU A 114 -3.72 -34.09 40.40
N VAL A 115 -3.12 -34.32 39.22
CA VAL A 115 -3.85 -34.63 37.99
C VAL A 115 -4.44 -36.06 38.00
N GLY A 116 -3.93 -36.96 38.85
CA GLY A 116 -4.35 -38.36 38.87
C GLY A 116 -5.71 -38.66 39.52
N TYR A 117 -6.18 -37.84 40.46
CA TYR A 117 -7.31 -38.19 41.33
C TYR A 117 -8.71 -37.73 40.86
N GLY A 118 -8.79 -36.87 39.84
CA GLY A 118 -10.06 -36.31 39.35
C GLY A 118 -10.89 -37.21 38.42
N TYR A 119 -10.48 -38.46 38.19
CA TYR A 119 -10.96 -39.27 37.06
C TYR A 119 -12.38 -39.87 37.22
N TYR A 120 -12.96 -39.90 38.42
CA TYR A 120 -14.10 -40.79 38.72
C TYR A 120 -15.49 -40.18 38.92
N GLN A 121 -15.66 -38.85 38.97
CA GLN A 121 -16.99 -38.25 39.15
C GLN A 121 -17.22 -36.94 38.37
N ALA A 122 -17.80 -37.07 37.17
CA ALA A 122 -18.58 -36.00 36.53
C ALA A 122 -19.58 -36.60 35.52
N GLY A 123 -20.85 -36.67 35.90
CA GLY A 123 -21.92 -37.23 35.06
C GLY A 123 -22.20 -36.41 33.80
N SER A 124 -22.54 -37.08 32.71
CA SER A 124 -22.84 -36.47 31.41
C SER A 124 -24.19 -35.72 31.40
N THR A 125 -24.18 -34.40 31.52
CA THR A 125 -25.28 -33.54 31.03
C THR A 125 -24.96 -33.00 29.64
N THR A 126 -25.34 -33.75 28.61
CA THR A 126 -25.18 -33.34 27.21
C THR A 126 -26.18 -32.23 26.85
N VAL A 127 -25.77 -30.97 26.99
CA VAL A 127 -26.47 -29.86 26.34
C VAL A 127 -26.31 -30.04 24.83
N ARG A 128 -27.33 -30.64 24.19
CA ARG A 128 -27.48 -30.62 22.74
C ARG A 128 -27.66 -29.17 22.31
N VAL A 129 -26.56 -28.51 21.94
CA VAL A 129 -26.61 -27.29 21.14
C VAL A 129 -27.27 -27.67 19.83
N ARG A 130 -28.56 -27.37 19.74
CA ARG A 130 -29.41 -27.57 18.56
C ARG A 130 -28.68 -26.92 17.39
N ALA A 131 -28.29 -27.72 16.41
CA ALA A 131 -27.79 -27.17 15.15
C ALA A 131 -28.94 -26.36 14.56
N SER A 132 -28.89 -25.05 14.70
CA SER A 132 -29.84 -24.16 14.04
C SER A 132 -29.63 -24.36 12.55
N ALA A 133 -30.62 -24.96 11.87
CA ALA A 133 -30.67 -24.95 10.42
C ALA A 133 -30.54 -23.48 9.98
N SER A 134 -29.56 -23.17 9.14
CA SER A 134 -29.27 -21.80 8.71
C SER A 134 -30.28 -21.38 7.63
N PRO A 135 -31.31 -20.57 7.92
CA PRO A 135 -32.41 -20.36 6.98
C PRO A 135 -32.12 -19.23 5.99
N ASP A 136 -30.93 -18.62 6.01
CA ASP A 136 -30.58 -17.54 5.08
C ASP A 136 -29.06 -17.24 5.05
N ARG A 137 -28.43 -17.33 3.87
CA ARG A 137 -26.99 -17.06 3.68
C ARG A 137 -26.73 -15.55 3.50
N ARG A 138 -26.80 -14.77 4.58
CA ARG A 138 -26.69 -13.29 4.53
C ARG A 138 -25.29 -12.70 4.81
N GLN A 139 -24.35 -13.54 5.26
CA GLN A 139 -23.00 -13.12 5.65
C GLN A 139 -22.07 -13.11 4.44
N VAL A 140 -21.60 -11.92 4.06
CA VAL A 140 -20.68 -11.73 2.94
C VAL A 140 -19.24 -11.70 3.44
N VAL A 141 -18.38 -12.51 2.83
CA VAL A 141 -16.93 -12.49 3.02
C VAL A 141 -16.28 -11.97 1.75
N VAL A 142 -15.55 -10.87 1.85
CA VAL A 142 -14.79 -10.30 0.74
C VAL A 142 -13.35 -10.82 0.79
N VAL A 143 -12.89 -11.42 -0.30
CA VAL A 143 -11.55 -12.00 -0.45
C VAL A 143 -10.80 -11.21 -1.52
N LEU A 144 -9.82 -10.41 -1.13
CA LEU A 144 -8.99 -9.64 -2.05
C LEU A 144 -7.83 -10.52 -2.54
N GLY A 145 -7.69 -10.72 -3.86
CA GLY A 145 -6.70 -11.63 -4.45
C GLY A 145 -7.14 -13.10 -4.45
N GLY A 146 -8.36 -13.38 -4.93
CA GLY A 146 -8.94 -14.72 -5.05
C GLY A 146 -8.27 -15.60 -6.11
N ASP A 147 -7.57 -14.96 -7.05
CA ASP A 147 -6.70 -15.52 -8.09
C ASP A 147 -5.32 -15.94 -7.55
N ALA A 148 -4.94 -15.55 -6.34
CA ALA A 148 -3.73 -16.06 -5.69
C ALA A 148 -3.80 -17.60 -5.53
N PRO A 149 -2.66 -18.34 -5.49
CA PRO A 149 -2.64 -19.80 -5.38
C PRO A 149 -3.35 -20.40 -4.14
N SER A 150 -3.62 -19.58 -3.12
CA SER A 150 -4.39 -19.96 -1.93
C SER A 150 -5.84 -19.43 -1.90
N GLY A 151 -6.23 -18.62 -2.89
CA GLY A 151 -7.53 -17.97 -3.01
C GLY A 151 -8.66 -18.93 -3.35
N LEU A 152 -8.58 -19.65 -4.48
CA LEU A 152 -9.63 -20.61 -4.87
C LEU A 152 -9.92 -21.68 -3.78
N PRO A 153 -8.92 -22.33 -3.14
CA PRO A 153 -9.18 -23.25 -2.03
C PRO A 153 -9.85 -22.58 -0.81
N LEU A 154 -9.56 -21.31 -0.54
CA LEU A 154 -10.19 -20.54 0.53
C LEU A 154 -11.66 -20.21 0.19
N ILE A 155 -11.91 -19.75 -1.03
CA ILE A 155 -13.25 -19.41 -1.54
C ILE A 155 -14.19 -20.61 -1.45
N LEU A 156 -13.74 -21.79 -1.88
CA LEU A 156 -14.54 -23.02 -1.86
C LEU A 156 -14.89 -23.49 -0.43
N GLU A 157 -13.94 -23.45 0.51
CA GLU A 157 -14.26 -23.80 1.91
C GLU A 157 -15.13 -22.72 2.59
N LEU A 158 -15.03 -21.44 2.20
CA LEU A 158 -15.96 -20.39 2.66
C LEU A 158 -17.39 -20.60 2.14
N GLU A 159 -17.56 -20.86 0.83
CA GLU A 159 -18.88 -21.19 0.24
C GLU A 159 -19.50 -22.41 0.93
N LYS A 160 -18.71 -23.45 1.20
CA LYS A 160 -19.12 -24.67 1.90
C LYS A 160 -19.51 -24.44 3.37
N LYS A 161 -19.01 -23.38 4.01
CA LYS A 161 -19.40 -22.99 5.39
C LYS A 161 -20.71 -22.20 5.44
N GLY A 162 -21.27 -21.80 4.29
CA GLY A 162 -22.52 -21.05 4.22
C GLY A 162 -22.35 -19.55 3.99
N TYR A 163 -21.14 -19.07 3.73
CA TYR A 163 -20.91 -17.66 3.38
C TYR A 163 -21.28 -17.37 1.92
N VAL A 164 -21.67 -16.14 1.65
CA VAL A 164 -21.60 -15.54 0.30
C VAL A 164 -20.18 -14.98 0.15
N VAL A 165 -19.51 -15.26 -0.96
CA VAL A 165 -18.12 -14.83 -1.16
C VAL A 165 -18.04 -13.84 -2.32
N ILE A 166 -17.41 -12.69 -2.10
CA ILE A 166 -17.08 -11.75 -3.17
C ILE A 166 -15.56 -11.72 -3.29
N ALA A 167 -15.03 -12.30 -4.36
CA ALA A 167 -13.60 -12.36 -4.62
C ALA A 167 -13.18 -11.18 -5.52
N SER A 168 -12.06 -10.54 -5.21
CA SER A 168 -11.36 -9.67 -6.17
C SER A 168 -10.34 -10.51 -6.94
N VAL A 169 -10.17 -10.26 -8.24
CA VAL A 169 -9.17 -10.92 -9.10
C VAL A 169 -8.51 -9.91 -10.02
N SER A 170 -7.27 -10.16 -10.41
CA SER A 170 -6.50 -9.22 -11.23
C SER A 170 -7.00 -9.15 -12.68
N THR A 171 -7.50 -10.25 -13.25
CA THR A 171 -7.89 -10.33 -14.67
C THR A 171 -9.33 -10.85 -14.88
N PRO A 172 -10.00 -10.51 -16.01
CA PRO A 172 -11.35 -10.99 -16.32
C PRO A 172 -11.41 -12.50 -16.64
N GLU A 173 -10.31 -13.12 -17.07
CA GLU A 173 -10.23 -14.57 -17.29
C GLU A 173 -10.35 -15.31 -15.95
N ALA A 174 -9.70 -14.80 -14.90
CA ALA A 174 -9.77 -15.34 -13.55
C ALA A 174 -11.19 -15.22 -12.94
N VAL A 175 -11.99 -14.22 -13.35
CA VAL A 175 -13.43 -14.16 -12.99
C VAL A 175 -14.14 -15.40 -13.50
N SER A 176 -13.94 -15.74 -14.78
CA SER A 176 -14.59 -16.87 -15.45
C SER A 176 -14.13 -18.22 -14.88
N GLU A 177 -12.86 -18.33 -14.46
CA GLU A 177 -12.37 -19.53 -13.78
C GLU A 177 -12.96 -19.72 -12.38
N ILE A 178 -12.98 -18.68 -11.54
CA ILE A 178 -13.53 -18.77 -10.19
C ILE A 178 -15.04 -19.04 -10.24
N GLU A 179 -15.80 -18.30 -11.06
CA GLU A 179 -17.25 -18.46 -11.10
C GLU A 179 -17.66 -19.86 -11.62
N ARG A 180 -16.98 -20.39 -12.66
CA ARG A 180 -17.19 -21.75 -13.18
C ARG A 180 -16.99 -22.85 -12.13
N ASN A 181 -16.09 -22.64 -11.18
CA ASN A 181 -15.75 -23.62 -10.14
C ASN A 181 -16.64 -23.53 -8.89
N THR A 182 -17.68 -22.69 -8.87
CA THR A 182 -18.49 -22.38 -7.68
C THR A 182 -20.00 -22.57 -7.90
N HIS A 183 -20.77 -22.63 -6.83
CA HIS A 183 -22.19 -23.03 -6.86
C HIS A 183 -23.16 -21.83 -6.86
N GLY A 184 -22.72 -20.69 -7.39
CA GLY A 184 -23.52 -19.47 -7.48
C GLY A 184 -23.66 -18.67 -6.18
N TYR A 185 -22.95 -19.03 -5.11
CA TYR A 185 -22.81 -18.19 -3.90
C TYR A 185 -21.52 -17.37 -3.88
N VAL A 186 -20.75 -17.42 -4.97
CA VAL A 186 -19.54 -16.66 -5.18
C VAL A 186 -19.74 -15.69 -6.35
N ARG A 187 -19.22 -14.47 -6.21
CA ARG A 187 -19.06 -13.50 -7.30
C ARG A 187 -17.59 -13.11 -7.39
N ALA A 188 -17.00 -13.15 -8.57
CA ALA A 188 -15.67 -12.59 -8.80
C ALA A 188 -15.80 -11.20 -9.46
N LEU A 189 -14.96 -10.26 -9.03
CA LEU A 189 -14.93 -8.86 -9.49
C LEU A 189 -13.48 -8.51 -9.86
N VAL A 190 -13.28 -7.80 -10.95
CA VAL A 190 -11.94 -7.34 -11.36
C VAL A 190 -11.47 -6.22 -10.42
N LEU A 191 -10.23 -6.35 -9.96
CA LEU A 191 -9.45 -5.36 -9.21
C LEU A 191 -7.98 -5.66 -9.52
N ASP A 192 -7.37 -4.85 -10.39
CA ASP A 192 -5.93 -4.93 -10.60
C ASP A 192 -5.22 -4.28 -9.40
N PRO A 193 -4.38 -5.00 -8.65
CA PRO A 193 -3.66 -4.41 -7.52
C PRO A 193 -2.63 -3.37 -7.96
N SER A 194 -2.05 -3.50 -9.16
CA SER A 194 -1.03 -2.59 -9.70
C SER A 194 -1.60 -1.25 -10.16
N GLU A 195 -2.89 -1.19 -10.48
CA GLU A 195 -3.60 0.03 -10.89
C GLU A 195 -4.66 0.46 -9.86
N PRO A 196 -4.34 1.38 -8.92
CA PRO A 196 -5.29 1.94 -7.95
C PRO A 196 -6.53 2.58 -8.57
N GLY A 197 -6.44 3.00 -9.84
CA GLY A 197 -7.56 3.51 -10.63
C GLY A 197 -8.72 2.51 -10.79
N THR A 198 -8.47 1.20 -10.60
CA THR A 198 -9.52 0.16 -10.66
C THR A 198 -10.38 0.09 -9.37
N ILE A 199 -9.90 0.65 -8.24
CA ILE A 199 -10.56 0.56 -6.93
C ILE A 199 -12.00 1.14 -6.94
N PRO A 200 -12.30 2.32 -7.52
CA PRO A 200 -13.67 2.84 -7.56
C PRO A 200 -14.64 1.94 -8.36
N TYR A 201 -14.16 1.31 -9.44
CA TYR A 201 -14.94 0.36 -10.23
C TYR A 201 -15.22 -0.93 -9.46
N PHE A 202 -14.22 -1.45 -8.75
CA PHE A 202 -14.38 -2.57 -7.81
C PHE A 202 -15.40 -2.23 -6.71
N LEU A 203 -15.31 -1.07 -6.07
CA LEU A 203 -16.24 -0.64 -5.00
C LEU A 203 -17.67 -0.43 -5.50
N ARG A 204 -17.85 0.12 -6.70
CA ARG A 204 -19.17 0.23 -7.36
C ARG A 204 -19.75 -1.15 -7.65
N SER A 205 -18.93 -2.06 -8.17
CA SER A 205 -19.34 -3.44 -8.49
C SER A 205 -19.62 -4.27 -7.24
N LEU A 206 -18.86 -4.07 -6.16
CA LEU A 206 -19.09 -4.63 -4.84
C LEU A 206 -20.43 -4.15 -4.28
N SER A 207 -20.72 -2.84 -4.36
CA SER A 207 -21.98 -2.26 -3.90
C SER A 207 -23.18 -2.79 -4.69
N SER A 208 -23.05 -2.91 -6.02
CA SER A 208 -24.04 -3.57 -6.89
C SER A 208 -24.22 -5.06 -6.56
N THR A 209 -23.15 -5.75 -6.12
CA THR A 209 -23.22 -7.17 -5.73
C THR A 209 -23.88 -7.34 -4.36
N LEU A 210 -23.65 -6.43 -3.42
CA LEU A 210 -24.28 -6.43 -2.09
C LEU A 210 -25.80 -6.18 -2.13
N SER A 211 -26.33 -5.57 -3.20
CA SER A 211 -27.78 -5.41 -3.42
C SER A 211 -28.43 -6.56 -4.21
N ARG A 212 -27.64 -7.51 -4.75
CA ARG A 212 -28.17 -8.70 -5.43
C ARG A 212 -28.67 -9.75 -4.43
N ARG A 213 -29.61 -10.59 -4.89
CA ARG A 213 -29.99 -11.82 -4.21
C ARG A 213 -29.08 -12.97 -4.68
N PHE A 214 -28.71 -13.85 -3.76
CA PHE A 214 -27.95 -15.06 -4.03
C PHE A 214 -28.83 -16.30 -3.80
N PRO A 215 -28.59 -17.43 -4.49
CA PRO A 215 -27.51 -17.65 -5.46
C PRO A 215 -27.76 -16.95 -6.80
N ILE A 216 -26.70 -16.52 -7.47
CA ILE A 216 -26.79 -15.82 -8.78
C ILE A 216 -27.22 -16.76 -9.93
N THR A 217 -27.20 -18.07 -9.69
CA THR A 217 -27.51 -19.13 -10.67
C THR A 217 -28.97 -19.58 -10.66
N ALA A 218 -29.81 -19.05 -9.77
CA ALA A 218 -31.24 -19.37 -9.71
C ALA A 218 -32.10 -18.11 -9.58
N SER A 219 -33.22 -18.08 -10.29
CA SER A 219 -34.28 -17.11 -10.07
C SER A 219 -34.78 -17.23 -8.63
N GLY A 220 -34.46 -16.25 -7.79
CA GLY A 220 -34.77 -16.29 -6.36
C GLY A 220 -36.28 -16.33 -6.10
N ASP A 221 -36.66 -16.88 -4.94
CA ASP A 221 -38.06 -16.98 -4.50
C ASP A 221 -38.76 -15.59 -4.50
N PRO A 222 -39.81 -15.38 -5.31
CA PRO A 222 -40.57 -14.13 -5.37
C PRO A 222 -41.18 -13.70 -4.02
N HIS A 223 -41.39 -14.64 -3.10
CA HIS A 223 -41.99 -14.39 -1.79
C HIS A 223 -40.97 -14.21 -0.66
N ALA A 224 -39.67 -14.28 -0.95
CA ALA A 224 -38.62 -14.07 0.06
C ALA A 224 -38.56 -12.62 0.56
N VAL A 225 -38.86 -12.44 1.85
CA VAL A 225 -39.09 -11.15 2.53
C VAL A 225 -37.97 -10.12 2.27
N PRO A 226 -38.27 -8.87 1.88
CA PRO A 226 -37.28 -7.80 1.63
C PRO A 226 -36.36 -7.41 2.80
N SER A 227 -36.55 -7.98 3.99
CA SER A 227 -35.71 -7.74 5.19
C SER A 227 -34.42 -8.59 5.23
N ALA A 228 -34.01 -9.14 4.08
CA ALA A 228 -32.89 -10.08 3.92
C ALA A 228 -31.60 -9.45 3.33
N HIS A 229 -31.37 -8.16 3.56
CA HIS A 229 -30.18 -7.46 3.07
C HIS A 229 -28.88 -8.15 3.53
N LEU A 230 -27.96 -8.33 2.59
CA LEU A 230 -26.62 -8.83 2.81
C LEU A 230 -25.81 -7.83 3.65
N TYR A 231 -24.84 -8.32 4.42
CA TYR A 231 -23.87 -7.46 5.10
C TYR A 231 -22.47 -8.04 5.07
N VAL A 232 -21.47 -7.16 5.02
CA VAL A 232 -20.06 -7.54 5.09
C VAL A 232 -19.76 -8.05 6.51
N HIS A 233 -19.41 -9.33 6.59
CA HIS A 233 -19.02 -10.03 7.81
C HIS A 233 -17.50 -10.07 7.98
N SER A 234 -16.76 -10.33 6.90
CA SER A 234 -15.29 -10.33 6.95
C SER A 234 -14.67 -9.80 5.66
N VAL A 235 -13.50 -9.19 5.79
CA VAL A 235 -12.59 -8.84 4.70
C VAL A 235 -11.29 -9.63 4.89
N ILE A 236 -10.78 -10.24 3.83
CA ILE A 236 -9.56 -11.05 3.84
C ILE A 236 -8.66 -10.53 2.71
N SER A 237 -7.46 -10.05 3.05
CA SER A 237 -6.46 -9.66 2.05
C SER A 237 -5.46 -10.79 1.82
N LEU A 238 -5.41 -11.26 0.57
CA LEU A 238 -4.36 -12.13 0.01
C LEU A 238 -3.45 -11.38 -0.97
N LEU A 239 -3.84 -10.19 -1.46
CA LEU A 239 -2.98 -9.28 -2.26
C LEU A 239 -1.66 -8.92 -1.53
N THR A 240 -1.66 -9.04 -0.21
CA THR A 240 -0.50 -8.85 0.69
C THR A 240 0.45 -10.06 0.74
N LEU A 241 0.11 -11.15 0.03
CA LEU A 241 0.96 -12.31 -0.30
C LEU A 241 1.21 -12.31 -1.83
N PRO A 242 2.12 -11.47 -2.35
CA PRO A 242 2.27 -11.28 -3.79
C PRO A 242 2.62 -12.55 -4.56
N SER A 243 2.07 -12.64 -5.76
CA SER A 243 2.43 -13.65 -6.77
C SER A 243 3.90 -13.50 -7.18
N PRO A 244 4.60 -14.59 -7.59
CA PRO A 244 5.91 -14.49 -8.23
C PRO A 244 5.91 -13.58 -9.46
N SER A 245 4.77 -13.37 -10.15
CA SER A 245 4.67 -12.47 -11.30
C SER A 245 4.80 -10.98 -10.96
N VAL A 246 4.52 -10.58 -9.72
CA VAL A 246 4.59 -9.18 -9.25
C VAL A 246 5.82 -8.97 -8.35
N THR A 247 6.41 -10.04 -7.83
CA THR A 247 7.51 -9.98 -6.86
C THR A 247 8.83 -9.66 -7.57
N PRO A 248 9.54 -8.57 -7.22
CA PRO A 248 10.84 -8.25 -7.80
C PRO A 248 11.85 -9.38 -7.61
N PRO A 249 12.78 -9.60 -8.58
CA PRO A 249 13.86 -10.56 -8.39
C PRO A 249 14.74 -10.14 -7.20
N PRO A 250 15.34 -11.10 -6.47
CA PRO A 250 16.27 -10.78 -5.39
C PRO A 250 17.47 -9.97 -5.93
N ALA A 251 17.74 -8.81 -5.34
CA ALA A 251 18.76 -7.87 -5.77
C ALA A 251 19.28 -7.03 -4.58
N PRO A 252 20.52 -6.51 -4.61
CA PRO A 252 21.01 -5.59 -3.58
C PRO A 252 20.20 -4.28 -3.63
N LEU A 253 20.15 -3.56 -2.51
CA LEU A 253 19.29 -2.37 -2.39
C LEU A 253 19.70 -1.25 -3.36
N GLU A 254 20.98 -1.16 -3.71
CA GLU A 254 21.50 -0.23 -4.72
C GLU A 254 20.96 -0.49 -6.14
N HIS A 255 20.69 -1.75 -6.48
CA HIS A 255 20.15 -2.16 -7.79
C HIS A 255 18.61 -2.11 -7.81
N LEU A 256 17.96 -1.87 -6.67
CA LEU A 256 16.51 -1.80 -6.61
C LEU A 256 16.02 -0.47 -7.18
N GLY A 257 15.54 -0.49 -8.43
CA GLY A 257 14.85 0.64 -9.06
C GLY A 257 13.65 1.09 -8.22
N LEU A 258 13.83 2.16 -7.43
CA LEU A 258 12.84 2.59 -6.45
C LEU A 258 11.56 3.11 -7.10
N GLN A 259 11.67 3.86 -8.20
CA GLN A 259 10.52 4.53 -8.82
C GLN A 259 9.70 3.63 -9.74
N ASP A 260 10.32 2.63 -10.35
CA ASP A 260 9.65 1.72 -11.28
C ASP A 260 9.27 0.42 -10.55
N THR A 261 10.26 -0.44 -10.30
CA THR A 261 10.06 -1.80 -9.75
C THR A 261 9.49 -1.78 -8.33
N TYR A 262 10.04 -0.95 -7.43
CA TYR A 262 9.57 -0.91 -6.05
C TYR A 262 8.24 -0.19 -5.90
N THR A 263 8.01 0.95 -6.57
CA THR A 263 6.70 1.65 -6.54
C THR A 263 5.57 0.75 -7.06
N ALA A 264 5.76 0.03 -8.16
CA ALA A 264 4.73 -0.89 -8.67
C ALA A 264 4.42 -2.00 -7.65
N TYR A 265 5.46 -2.63 -7.09
CA TYR A 265 5.32 -3.66 -6.06
C TYR A 265 4.66 -3.14 -4.78
N LEU A 266 5.07 -1.97 -4.28
CA LEU A 266 4.51 -1.29 -3.11
C LEU A 266 3.05 -0.91 -3.35
N THR A 267 2.71 -0.45 -4.55
CA THR A 267 1.33 -0.11 -4.94
C THR A 267 0.44 -1.34 -4.83
N ALA A 268 0.85 -2.46 -5.45
CA ALA A 268 0.11 -3.71 -5.43
C ALA A 268 -0.02 -4.37 -4.03
N THR A 269 1.03 -4.29 -3.21
CA THR A 269 1.13 -5.06 -1.96
C THR A 269 0.86 -4.26 -0.68
N HIS A 270 0.92 -2.94 -0.73
CA HIS A 270 0.68 -2.04 0.40
C HIS A 270 -0.46 -1.06 0.14
N ILE A 271 -0.36 -0.25 -0.93
CA ILE A 271 -1.28 0.89 -1.15
C ILE A 271 -2.69 0.41 -1.49
N THR A 272 -2.85 -0.36 -2.58
CA THR A 272 -4.16 -0.84 -3.05
C THR A 272 -4.90 -1.66 -1.98
N PRO A 273 -4.26 -2.63 -1.28
CA PRO A 273 -4.94 -3.39 -0.23
C PRO A 273 -5.42 -2.52 0.94
N LEU A 274 -4.64 -1.51 1.35
CA LEU A 274 -5.02 -0.61 2.45
C LEU A 274 -6.13 0.36 2.04
N GLN A 275 -6.07 0.93 0.83
CA GLN A 275 -7.13 1.79 0.29
C GLN A 275 -8.48 1.05 0.20
N VAL A 276 -8.47 -0.21 -0.27
CA VAL A 276 -9.68 -1.04 -0.31
C VAL A 276 -10.20 -1.33 1.11
N ILE A 277 -9.32 -1.68 2.07
CA ILE A 277 -9.72 -1.88 3.47
C ILE A 277 -10.32 -0.59 4.05
N GLN A 278 -9.71 0.57 3.83
CA GLN A 278 -10.18 1.88 4.29
C GLN A 278 -11.58 2.19 3.75
N ALA A 279 -11.81 1.98 2.45
CA ALA A 279 -13.12 2.16 1.81
C ALA A 279 -14.17 1.16 2.31
N MET A 280 -13.76 -0.01 2.82
CA MET A 280 -14.65 -1.02 3.39
C MET A 280 -14.97 -0.83 4.88
N LEU A 281 -14.22 -0.03 5.64
CA LEU A 281 -14.51 0.25 7.06
C LEU A 281 -15.92 0.85 7.30
N PRO A 282 -16.44 1.78 6.48
CA PRO A 282 -17.86 2.20 6.54
C PRO A 282 -18.85 1.04 6.41
N LEU A 283 -18.62 0.10 5.47
CA LEU A 283 -19.49 -1.06 5.26
C LEU A 283 -19.44 -2.06 6.43
N LEU A 284 -18.27 -2.19 7.08
CA LEU A 284 -18.12 -2.99 8.30
C LEU A 284 -18.81 -2.35 9.52
N ARG A 285 -18.90 -1.01 9.58
CA ARG A 285 -19.67 -0.29 10.62
C ARG A 285 -21.19 -0.35 10.39
N ALA A 286 -21.63 -0.30 9.14
CA ALA A 286 -23.04 -0.44 8.78
C ALA A 286 -23.59 -1.80 9.27
N ASN A 287 -24.72 -1.77 9.98
CA ASN A 287 -25.23 -2.96 10.66
C ASN A 287 -26.78 -3.03 10.63
N PRO A 288 -27.38 -3.95 9.85
CA PRO A 288 -28.84 -4.08 9.76
C PRO A 288 -29.46 -4.49 11.11
N ALA A 289 -30.73 -4.13 11.34
CA ALA A 289 -31.37 -4.26 12.66
C ALA A 289 -31.20 -5.66 13.30
N ARG A 290 -31.46 -6.75 12.56
CA ARG A 290 -31.33 -8.12 13.09
C ARG A 290 -29.91 -8.57 13.40
N SER A 291 -28.88 -7.96 12.80
CA SER A 291 -27.49 -8.25 13.20
C SER A 291 -27.11 -7.54 14.50
N ARG A 292 -27.85 -6.52 14.94
CA ARG A 292 -27.75 -5.97 16.31
C ARG A 292 -28.23 -7.00 17.33
N ASP A 293 -29.29 -7.76 17.04
CA ASP A 293 -29.80 -8.82 17.91
C ASP A 293 -28.80 -10.00 18.04
N ALA A 294 -28.16 -10.38 16.92
CA ALA A 294 -27.07 -11.37 16.95
C ALA A 294 -25.83 -10.87 17.72
N LEU A 295 -25.55 -9.57 17.69
CA LEU A 295 -24.47 -8.93 18.44
C LEU A 295 -24.76 -8.80 19.95
N ALA A 296 -26.01 -8.53 20.33
CA ALA A 296 -26.45 -8.55 21.73
C ALA A 296 -26.20 -9.91 22.38
N ASN A 297 -26.25 -10.99 21.58
CA ASN A 297 -25.93 -12.36 22.00
C ASN A 297 -24.44 -12.75 21.80
N HIS A 298 -23.55 -11.80 21.47
CA HIS A 298 -22.13 -12.01 21.16
C HIS A 298 -21.81 -12.98 20.00
N LEU A 299 -22.78 -13.30 19.13
CA LEU A 299 -22.67 -14.33 18.10
C LEU A 299 -22.14 -13.82 16.74
N GLY A 300 -21.87 -12.52 16.58
CA GLY A 300 -21.61 -11.88 15.27
C GLY A 300 -20.38 -10.98 15.18
N LYS A 301 -19.19 -11.45 15.59
CA LYS A 301 -17.94 -10.66 15.44
C LYS A 301 -17.52 -10.58 13.97
N LYS A 302 -17.34 -9.35 13.46
CA LYS A 302 -16.80 -9.08 12.12
C LYS A 302 -15.26 -9.13 12.15
N SER A 303 -14.61 -9.40 11.01
CA SER A 303 -13.14 -9.46 10.94
C SER A 303 -12.52 -8.77 9.73
N VAL A 304 -11.37 -8.13 9.93
CA VAL A 304 -10.43 -7.72 8.89
C VAL A 304 -9.18 -8.57 9.06
N ILE A 305 -8.88 -9.41 8.07
CA ILE A 305 -7.78 -10.37 8.11
C ILE A 305 -6.77 -9.98 7.03
N VAL A 306 -5.52 -9.72 7.41
CA VAL A 306 -4.44 -9.39 6.46
C VAL A 306 -3.35 -10.45 6.56
N CYS A 307 -3.00 -11.06 5.44
CA CYS A 307 -2.03 -12.16 5.37
C CYS A 307 -0.69 -11.64 4.87
N LEU A 308 0.37 -11.75 5.67
CA LEU A 308 1.69 -11.20 5.34
C LEU A 308 2.73 -12.32 5.32
N PRO A 309 3.73 -12.25 4.42
CA PRO A 309 4.79 -13.24 4.39
C PRO A 309 5.61 -13.14 5.68
N ALA A 310 5.63 -14.24 6.44
CA ALA A 310 6.19 -14.29 7.79
C ALA A 310 7.72 -14.09 7.84
N ILE A 311 8.40 -14.16 6.69
CA ILE A 311 9.84 -13.98 6.58
C ILE A 311 10.19 -12.50 6.34
N ASP A 312 9.50 -11.86 5.39
CA ASP A 312 9.75 -10.46 5.03
C ASP A 312 9.17 -9.47 6.05
N ALA A 313 7.98 -9.77 6.61
CA ALA A 313 7.34 -8.92 7.61
C ALA A 313 7.97 -8.98 9.01
N ARG A 314 8.89 -9.93 9.27
CA ARG A 314 9.40 -10.24 10.63
C ARG A 314 10.91 -10.23 10.75
N VAL A 315 11.62 -10.65 9.71
CA VAL A 315 13.08 -10.79 9.72
C VAL A 315 13.67 -9.82 8.70
N GLY A 316 13.17 -9.86 7.46
CA GLY A 316 13.80 -9.17 6.33
C GLY A 316 15.09 -9.90 5.94
N LEU A 317 15.13 -10.50 4.75
CA LEU A 317 16.34 -11.16 4.26
C LEU A 317 17.22 -10.20 3.45
N PRO A 318 18.56 -10.40 3.44
CA PRO A 318 19.41 -9.73 2.47
C PRO A 318 18.93 -10.04 1.05
N PHE A 319 19.07 -9.07 0.16
CA PHE A 319 18.61 -9.11 -1.24
C PHE A 319 17.07 -9.22 -1.43
N ALA A 320 16.27 -9.12 -0.37
CA ALA A 320 14.80 -9.09 -0.42
C ALA A 320 14.24 -7.73 0.06
N GLY A 321 14.93 -6.63 -0.29
CA GLY A 321 14.64 -5.29 0.23
C GLY A 321 13.23 -4.80 -0.07
N ALA A 322 12.78 -4.91 -1.32
CA ALA A 322 11.42 -4.53 -1.72
C ALA A 322 10.34 -5.26 -0.92
N GLN A 323 10.51 -6.58 -0.78
CA GLN A 323 9.59 -7.46 -0.07
C GLN A 323 9.54 -7.12 1.43
N ALA A 324 10.70 -6.96 2.06
CA ALA A 324 10.82 -6.62 3.48
C ALA A 324 10.20 -5.23 3.78
N MET A 325 10.53 -4.21 2.98
CA MET A 325 10.03 -2.85 3.19
C MET A 325 8.50 -2.79 3.08
N SER A 326 7.90 -3.33 2.00
CA SER A 326 6.45 -3.32 1.83
C SER A 326 5.73 -4.15 2.90
N ALA A 327 6.21 -5.37 3.19
CA ALA A 327 5.58 -6.25 4.17
C ALA A 327 5.65 -5.68 5.60
N ALA A 328 6.76 -5.03 5.96
CA ALA A 328 6.90 -4.34 7.25
C ALA A 328 6.02 -3.08 7.34
N ALA A 329 5.94 -2.27 6.28
CA ALA A 329 5.04 -1.12 6.21
C ALA A 329 3.57 -1.54 6.37
N THR A 330 3.14 -2.58 5.66
CA THR A 330 1.78 -3.11 5.79
C THR A 330 1.52 -3.70 7.17
N LEU A 331 2.49 -4.40 7.78
CA LEU A 331 2.36 -4.89 9.14
C LEU A 331 2.08 -3.75 10.13
N ARG A 332 2.82 -2.64 10.03
CA ARG A 332 2.62 -1.47 10.89
C ARG A 332 1.29 -0.77 10.64
N ALA A 333 0.86 -0.61 9.39
CA ALA A 333 -0.45 -0.05 9.06
C ALA A 333 -1.59 -0.87 9.71
N VAL A 334 -1.54 -2.20 9.64
CA VAL A 334 -2.56 -3.07 10.26
C VAL A 334 -2.47 -3.10 11.80
N GLU A 335 -1.27 -2.90 12.37
CA GLU A 335 -1.11 -2.67 13.82
C GLU A 335 -1.74 -1.36 14.29
N VAL A 336 -1.57 -0.28 13.53
CA VAL A 336 -2.19 1.03 13.79
C VAL A 336 -3.71 0.93 13.67
N LEU A 337 -4.24 0.40 12.57
CA LEU A 337 -5.67 0.16 12.38
C LEU A 337 -6.28 -0.68 13.51
N ARG A 338 -5.57 -1.69 14.02
CA ARG A 338 -6.03 -2.47 15.19
C ARG A 338 -6.13 -1.61 16.45
N ARG A 339 -5.19 -0.69 16.68
CA ARG A 339 -5.21 0.23 17.83
C ARG A 339 -6.36 1.22 17.69
N GLU A 340 -6.51 1.85 16.53
CA GLU A 340 -7.63 2.75 16.21
C GLU A 340 -8.98 2.09 16.43
N VAL A 341 -9.20 0.89 15.87
CA VAL A 341 -10.44 0.12 16.07
C VAL A 341 -10.68 -0.20 17.54
N LYS A 342 -9.63 -0.52 18.31
CA LYS A 342 -9.75 -0.80 19.76
C LYS A 342 -10.01 0.46 20.60
N MET A 343 -9.39 1.59 20.28
CA MET A 343 -9.67 2.87 20.96
C MET A 343 -11.11 3.33 20.66
N ALA A 344 -11.50 3.32 19.37
CA ALA A 344 -12.86 3.63 18.97
C ALA A 344 -13.89 2.67 19.59
N ALA A 345 -13.58 1.38 19.73
CA ALA A 345 -14.44 0.40 20.42
C ALA A 345 -14.67 0.69 21.92
N LEU A 346 -13.81 1.49 22.56
CA LEU A 346 -13.94 1.91 23.96
C LEU A 346 -14.69 3.24 24.11
N THR A 347 -14.59 4.13 23.12
CA THR A 347 -15.19 5.48 23.16
C THR A 347 -16.49 5.64 22.37
N ASP A 348 -16.78 4.74 21.42
CA ASP A 348 -17.95 4.78 20.55
C ASP A 348 -19.24 4.38 21.27
N ALA A 349 -20.05 5.39 21.63
CA ALA A 349 -21.39 5.20 22.22
C ALA A 349 -22.35 4.40 21.33
N SER A 350 -22.14 4.35 20.00
CA SER A 350 -22.95 3.53 19.08
C SER A 350 -22.54 2.04 19.08
N ALA A 351 -21.42 1.70 19.73
CA ALA A 351 -20.80 0.36 19.77
C ALA A 351 -20.57 -0.28 18.38
N SER A 352 -20.50 0.51 17.31
CA SER A 352 -20.32 0.07 15.93
C SER A 352 -18.95 -0.58 15.73
N MET A 353 -17.91 -0.01 16.34
CA MET A 353 -16.52 -0.47 16.24
C MET A 353 -16.21 -1.66 17.16
N LYS A 354 -16.99 -1.85 18.23
CA LYS A 354 -16.78 -2.85 19.30
C LYS A 354 -16.70 -4.30 18.81
N ASN A 355 -17.23 -4.56 17.62
CA ASN A 355 -17.40 -5.89 17.06
C ASN A 355 -16.51 -6.19 15.84
N ILE A 356 -15.60 -5.27 15.47
CA ILE A 356 -14.65 -5.44 14.38
C ILE A 356 -13.31 -5.95 14.94
N LYS A 357 -12.85 -7.11 14.47
CA LYS A 357 -11.57 -7.70 14.88
C LYS A 357 -10.52 -7.58 13.76
N VAL A 358 -9.43 -6.87 14.02
CA VAL A 358 -8.30 -6.75 13.08
C VAL A 358 -7.23 -7.80 13.37
N VAL A 359 -7.03 -8.75 12.45
CA VAL A 359 -6.17 -9.93 12.59
C VAL A 359 -5.05 -9.88 11.56
N VAL A 360 -3.81 -10.13 12.01
CA VAL A 360 -2.67 -10.36 11.11
C VAL A 360 -2.37 -11.85 11.09
N VAL A 361 -2.16 -12.39 9.91
CA VAL A 361 -1.75 -13.78 9.70
C VAL A 361 -0.34 -13.79 9.10
N ASP A 362 0.65 -14.14 9.92
CA ASP A 362 2.02 -14.37 9.48
C ASP A 362 2.06 -15.73 8.73
N VAL A 363 2.27 -15.70 7.41
CA VAL A 363 2.26 -16.87 6.52
C VAL A 363 3.69 -17.28 6.17
N GLY A 364 4.14 -18.43 6.70
CA GLY A 364 5.33 -19.12 6.23
C GLY A 364 5.07 -19.95 4.96
N ALA A 365 6.02 -20.81 4.57
CA ALA A 365 5.88 -21.58 3.33
C ALA A 365 4.65 -22.51 3.35
N ILE A 366 3.77 -22.32 2.36
CA ILE A 366 2.55 -23.09 2.10
C ILE A 366 2.51 -23.56 0.65
N GLY A 367 1.82 -24.67 0.37
CA GLY A 367 1.65 -25.20 -0.99
C GLY A 367 2.37 -26.53 -1.26
N GLY A 368 2.45 -26.91 -2.53
CA GLY A 368 3.29 -28.02 -3.00
C GLY A 368 4.77 -27.61 -3.10
N PRO A 369 5.69 -28.56 -3.33
CA PRO A 369 7.05 -28.22 -3.72
C PRO A 369 7.03 -27.57 -5.11
N VAL A 370 7.27 -26.26 -5.16
CA VAL A 370 7.47 -25.54 -6.44
C VAL A 370 8.59 -26.24 -7.22
N MET A 371 8.31 -26.60 -8.48
CA MET A 371 9.28 -27.27 -9.36
C MET A 371 10.50 -26.37 -9.51
N ALA A 372 11.64 -26.84 -9.00
CA ALA A 372 12.81 -26.00 -8.77
C ALA A 372 13.62 -25.65 -10.03
N GLY A 373 13.18 -26.10 -11.21
CA GLY A 373 13.93 -25.97 -12.46
C GLY A 373 13.91 -24.57 -13.06
N GLU A 374 12.79 -23.84 -12.96
CA GLU A 374 12.60 -22.58 -13.71
C GLU A 374 13.09 -21.32 -12.98
N LEU A 375 13.04 -21.30 -11.64
CA LEU A 375 13.39 -20.11 -10.85
C LEU A 375 14.91 -19.88 -10.68
N VAL A 376 15.73 -20.93 -10.74
CA VAL A 376 17.19 -20.81 -10.51
C VAL A 376 17.95 -20.21 -11.71
N PRO A 377 17.67 -20.58 -12.98
CA PRO A 377 18.31 -19.97 -14.15
C PRO A 377 17.99 -18.49 -14.31
N ASP A 378 16.84 -18.04 -13.83
CA ASP A 378 16.38 -16.65 -13.98
C ASP A 378 17.05 -15.72 -12.95
N VAL A 379 17.19 -16.18 -11.70
CA VAL A 379 17.88 -15.44 -10.63
C VAL A 379 19.38 -15.23 -10.94
N ARG A 380 20.05 -16.18 -11.62
CA ARG A 380 21.43 -15.98 -12.08
C ARG A 380 21.53 -14.99 -13.25
N ARG A 381 20.56 -15.00 -14.19
CA ARG A 381 20.47 -13.97 -15.25
C ARG A 381 20.19 -12.57 -14.71
N GLY A 382 19.47 -12.44 -13.59
CA GLY A 382 19.30 -11.15 -12.90
C GLY A 382 20.63 -10.47 -12.55
N VAL A 383 21.66 -11.25 -12.17
CA VAL A 383 23.01 -10.72 -11.87
C VAL A 383 23.69 -10.17 -13.12
N GLU A 384 23.37 -10.66 -14.32
CA GLU A 384 23.98 -10.16 -15.57
C GLU A 384 23.64 -8.68 -15.83
N GLN A 385 22.48 -8.22 -15.36
CA GLN A 385 22.01 -6.84 -15.49
C GLN A 385 22.68 -5.86 -14.51
N TRP A 386 23.36 -6.36 -13.48
CA TRP A 386 24.04 -5.53 -12.49
C TRP A 386 25.28 -4.83 -13.10
N THR A 387 25.62 -3.64 -12.60
CA THR A 387 26.83 -2.93 -13.01
C THR A 387 28.09 -3.68 -12.56
N PRO A 388 29.26 -3.44 -13.18
CA PRO A 388 30.51 -4.11 -12.79
C PRO A 388 30.87 -3.90 -11.30
N SER A 389 30.57 -2.73 -10.73
CA SER A 389 30.80 -2.44 -9.31
C SER A 389 29.86 -3.23 -8.39
N GLU A 390 28.58 -3.33 -8.73
CA GLU A 390 27.58 -4.11 -7.97
C GLU A 390 27.96 -5.60 -7.95
N LYS A 391 28.39 -6.13 -9.12
CA LYS A 391 28.88 -7.52 -9.25
C LYS A 391 30.09 -7.80 -8.37
N VAL A 392 31.07 -6.87 -8.32
CA VAL A 392 32.25 -7.01 -7.47
C VAL A 392 31.91 -6.92 -5.98
N ALA A 393 31.03 -5.99 -5.60
CA ALA A 393 30.71 -5.73 -4.19
C ALA A 393 29.76 -6.78 -3.58
N TYR A 394 28.77 -7.28 -4.34
CA TYR A 394 27.71 -8.15 -3.80
C TYR A 394 27.60 -9.51 -4.47
N GLY A 395 28.20 -9.71 -5.66
CA GLY A 395 28.04 -10.94 -6.45
C GLY A 395 28.39 -12.21 -5.66
N THR A 396 29.52 -12.21 -4.95
CA THR A 396 29.95 -13.37 -4.12
C THR A 396 29.00 -13.66 -2.95
N ALA A 397 28.46 -12.62 -2.31
CA ALA A 397 27.50 -12.76 -1.22
C ALA A 397 26.11 -13.20 -1.73
N PHE A 398 25.72 -12.74 -2.92
CA PHE A 398 24.48 -13.13 -3.59
C PHE A 398 24.52 -14.58 -4.08
N GLU A 399 25.60 -14.97 -4.77
CA GLU A 399 25.83 -16.35 -5.20
C GLU A 399 25.79 -17.30 -3.99
N ALA A 400 26.39 -16.92 -2.86
CA ALA A 400 26.28 -17.68 -1.61
C ALA A 400 24.82 -17.89 -1.16
N VAL A 401 23.97 -16.84 -1.16
CA VAL A 401 22.54 -16.97 -0.81
C VAL A 401 21.78 -17.84 -1.81
N VAL A 402 22.07 -17.71 -3.11
CA VAL A 402 21.42 -18.48 -4.18
C VAL A 402 21.84 -19.95 -4.13
N GLU A 403 23.12 -20.26 -3.93
CA GLU A 403 23.63 -21.63 -3.80
C GLU A 403 23.23 -22.30 -2.49
N GLU A 404 23.13 -21.57 -1.38
CA GLU A 404 22.58 -22.11 -0.13
C GLU A 404 21.11 -22.54 -0.33
N ARG A 405 20.32 -21.72 -1.06
CA ARG A 405 18.94 -22.04 -1.47
C ARG A 405 18.84 -23.25 -2.42
N ALA A 406 19.87 -23.50 -3.22
CA ALA A 406 19.88 -24.51 -4.27
C ALA A 406 20.48 -25.87 -3.85
N HIS A 407 21.49 -25.89 -2.98
CA HIS A 407 22.33 -27.08 -2.75
C HIS A 407 22.50 -27.51 -1.29
N HIS A 408 22.48 -26.59 -0.31
CA HIS A 408 22.89 -26.92 1.07
C HIS A 408 21.81 -26.70 2.15
N GLY A 409 20.77 -25.91 1.89
CA GLY A 409 19.68 -25.73 2.83
C GLY A 409 18.77 -26.97 2.92
N VAL A 410 18.51 -27.47 4.13
CA VAL A 410 17.42 -28.44 4.38
C VAL A 410 16.09 -27.78 4.00
N ARG A 411 15.61 -28.05 2.78
CA ARG A 411 14.36 -27.49 2.24
C ARG A 411 13.21 -27.81 3.18
N ARG A 412 12.74 -26.79 3.91
CA ARG A 412 11.58 -26.89 4.80
C ARG A 412 10.38 -27.31 3.95
N ARG A 413 9.86 -28.52 4.17
CA ARG A 413 8.64 -29.01 3.51
C ARG A 413 7.52 -27.99 3.75
N PRO A 414 6.92 -27.39 2.70
CA PRO A 414 5.84 -26.44 2.87
C PRO A 414 4.66 -27.08 3.58
N THR A 415 3.86 -26.26 4.27
CA THR A 415 2.61 -26.75 4.89
C THR A 415 1.51 -26.83 3.84
N ASP A 416 0.66 -27.86 3.94
CA ASP A 416 -0.52 -27.97 3.08
C ASP A 416 -1.44 -26.73 3.19
N VAL A 417 -1.95 -26.28 2.04
CA VAL A 417 -2.84 -25.12 1.89
C VAL A 417 -4.12 -25.30 2.72
N SER A 418 -4.59 -26.53 2.91
CA SER A 418 -5.77 -26.82 3.74
C SER A 418 -5.62 -26.33 5.20
N VAL A 419 -4.38 -26.34 5.74
CA VAL A 419 -4.08 -25.84 7.10
C VAL A 419 -4.18 -24.32 7.15
N PHE A 420 -3.79 -23.63 6.07
CA PHE A 420 -3.95 -22.19 5.94
C PHE A 420 -5.42 -21.81 5.80
N VAL A 421 -6.13 -22.38 4.83
CA VAL A 421 -7.57 -22.15 4.60
C VAL A 421 -8.37 -22.37 5.89
N LYS A 422 -8.16 -23.49 6.58
CA LYS A 422 -8.84 -23.78 7.84
C LYS A 422 -8.53 -22.76 8.93
N SER A 423 -7.29 -22.27 9.02
CA SER A 423 -6.91 -21.26 10.00
C SER A 423 -7.60 -19.92 9.74
N ILE A 424 -7.76 -19.52 8.47
CA ILE A 424 -8.51 -18.31 8.09
C ILE A 424 -10.00 -18.49 8.40
N VAL A 425 -10.61 -19.61 7.99
CA VAL A 425 -12.04 -19.90 8.21
C VAL A 425 -12.40 -19.97 9.69
N ASP A 426 -11.53 -20.53 10.54
CA ASP A 426 -11.72 -20.55 12.01
C ASP A 426 -11.73 -19.13 12.63
N VAL A 427 -11.05 -18.16 12.00
CA VAL A 427 -11.05 -16.74 12.41
C VAL A 427 -12.34 -16.03 11.97
N VAL A 428 -12.73 -16.20 10.70
CA VAL A 428 -13.98 -15.65 10.14
C VAL A 428 -15.19 -16.13 10.94
N GLY A 429 -15.18 -17.38 11.41
CA GLY A 429 -16.20 -17.96 12.29
C GLY A 429 -16.22 -17.44 13.74
N GLY A 430 -15.52 -16.34 14.05
CA GLY A 430 -15.61 -15.66 15.35
C GLY A 430 -14.71 -16.23 16.46
N GLY A 431 -13.81 -17.17 16.15
CA GLY A 431 -12.78 -17.63 17.10
C GLY A 431 -13.26 -18.58 18.21
N GLY A 432 -14.35 -19.31 17.99
CA GLY A 432 -14.73 -20.46 18.83
C GLY A 432 -14.04 -21.74 18.37
N ARG A 433 -12.79 -21.96 18.78
CA ARG A 433 -11.96 -23.10 18.33
C ARG A 433 -12.65 -24.44 18.65
N ARG A 434 -13.36 -25.04 17.68
CA ARG A 434 -13.91 -26.40 17.81
C ARG A 434 -12.73 -27.38 17.93
N THR A 435 -12.49 -27.83 19.16
CA THR A 435 -11.41 -28.73 19.53
C THR A 435 -11.43 -30.00 18.68
N SER A 436 -10.27 -30.40 18.14
CA SER A 436 -10.11 -31.76 17.63
C SER A 436 -10.30 -32.77 18.78
N LYS A 437 -10.70 -34.00 18.43
CA LYS A 437 -11.16 -35.04 19.37
C LYS A 437 -10.04 -35.71 20.20
N HIS A 438 -9.05 -34.94 20.67
CA HIS A 438 -7.99 -35.44 21.56
C HIS A 438 -8.08 -34.77 22.95
N PRO A 439 -8.54 -35.50 23.99
CA PRO A 439 -8.91 -34.88 25.28
C PRO A 439 -7.73 -34.24 26.02
N ILE A 440 -6.52 -34.77 25.85
CA ILE A 440 -5.29 -34.28 26.51
C ILE A 440 -4.94 -32.83 26.08
N GLY A 441 -5.28 -32.45 24.85
CA GLY A 441 -4.91 -31.13 24.29
C GLY A 441 -5.86 -29.98 24.65
N ALA A 442 -7.01 -30.26 25.28
CA ALA A 442 -8.05 -29.27 25.54
C ALA A 442 -7.80 -28.46 26.81
N LEU A 443 -7.53 -29.11 27.95
CA LEU A 443 -7.43 -28.45 29.26
C LEU A 443 -6.29 -27.41 29.30
N ILE A 444 -5.10 -27.79 28.85
CA ILE A 444 -3.91 -26.92 28.81
C ILE A 444 -4.10 -25.73 27.85
N ARG A 445 -4.97 -25.85 26.83
CA ARG A 445 -5.23 -24.78 25.86
C ARG A 445 -6.39 -23.86 26.19
N LEU A 446 -7.32 -24.26 27.06
CA LEU A 446 -8.47 -23.43 27.42
C LEU A 446 -8.07 -22.27 28.35
N GLY A 447 -7.18 -22.51 29.32
CA GLY A 447 -6.62 -21.47 30.20
C GLY A 447 -5.60 -20.58 29.46
N LEU A 448 -4.51 -21.18 28.94
CA LEU A 448 -3.46 -20.41 28.25
C LEU A 448 -3.93 -19.80 26.92
N GLY A 449 -5.00 -20.28 26.31
CA GLY A 449 -5.48 -19.77 25.01
C GLY A 449 -5.85 -18.30 25.05
N ARG A 450 -6.71 -17.90 26.00
CA ARG A 450 -7.13 -16.51 26.18
C ARG A 450 -5.98 -15.60 26.60
N LEU A 451 -5.15 -16.05 27.55
CA LEU A 451 -3.99 -15.28 28.01
C LEU A 451 -2.97 -15.08 26.88
N ARG A 452 -2.77 -16.09 26.03
CA ARG A 452 -1.89 -16.01 24.85
C ARG A 452 -2.46 -15.15 23.73
N GLU A 453 -3.78 -15.12 23.53
CA GLU A 453 -4.42 -14.20 22.59
C GLU A 453 -4.34 -12.74 23.06
N PHE A 454 -4.48 -12.52 24.38
CA PHE A 454 -4.26 -11.22 25.03
C PHE A 454 -2.81 -10.73 24.84
N VAL A 455 -1.82 -11.59 25.12
CA VAL A 455 -0.39 -11.24 25.01
C VAL A 455 0.14 -11.19 23.56
N ARG A 456 -0.42 -11.96 22.61
CA ARG A 456 0.00 -11.92 21.19
C ARG A 456 -0.77 -10.93 20.32
N GLY A 457 -1.80 -10.26 20.85
CA GLY A 457 -2.49 -9.16 20.18
C GLY A 457 -3.06 -9.52 18.80
N ASP A 458 -3.97 -10.50 18.75
CA ASP A 458 -4.72 -10.86 17.52
C ASP A 458 -3.85 -11.22 16.30
N ARG A 459 -2.65 -11.78 16.53
CA ARG A 459 -1.79 -12.34 15.48
C ARG A 459 -1.80 -13.85 15.45
N ILE A 460 -1.83 -14.43 14.26
CA ILE A 460 -1.85 -15.87 14.00
C ILE A 460 -0.68 -16.20 13.10
N VAL A 461 -0.06 -17.36 13.32
CA VAL A 461 1.13 -17.79 12.57
C VAL A 461 0.85 -19.15 11.94
N VAL A 462 1.00 -19.22 10.62
CA VAL A 462 0.62 -20.33 9.75
C VAL A 462 1.79 -20.67 8.81
N GLY A 463 1.81 -21.86 8.23
CA GLY A 463 2.84 -22.27 7.29
C GLY A 463 4.17 -22.71 7.92
N ALA A 464 5.04 -23.30 7.09
CA ALA A 464 6.32 -23.81 7.54
C ALA A 464 7.30 -22.65 7.77
N GLY A 465 8.09 -22.72 8.86
CA GLY A 465 9.02 -21.65 9.25
C GLY A 465 8.37 -20.41 9.87
N GLY A 466 7.07 -20.14 9.67
CA GLY A 466 6.42 -18.93 10.17
C GLY A 466 6.57 -18.71 11.68
N LYS A 467 6.45 -19.78 12.49
CA LYS A 467 6.69 -19.72 13.95
C LYS A 467 8.16 -19.47 14.31
N THR A 468 9.08 -19.91 13.47
CA THR A 468 10.51 -19.70 13.66
C THR A 468 10.86 -18.24 13.39
N TYR A 469 10.38 -17.66 12.28
CA TYR A 469 10.59 -16.25 11.96
C TYR A 469 9.91 -15.32 12.99
N ALA A 470 8.68 -15.65 13.39
CA ALA A 470 7.97 -14.93 14.46
C ALA A 470 8.59 -15.12 15.87
N LEU A 471 9.55 -16.04 16.07
CA LEU A 471 10.37 -16.11 17.29
C LEU A 471 11.70 -15.37 17.10
N ALA A 472 12.32 -15.49 15.92
CA ALA A 472 13.54 -14.78 15.56
C ALA A 472 13.37 -13.25 15.64
N SER A 473 12.20 -12.72 15.30
CA SER A 473 11.88 -11.28 15.42
C SER A 473 11.79 -10.73 16.84
N TYR A 474 11.97 -11.56 17.88
CA TYR A 474 12.10 -11.12 19.27
C TYR A 474 13.56 -11.14 19.77
N LEU A 475 14.51 -11.59 18.95
CA LEU A 475 15.93 -11.51 19.27
C LEU A 475 16.42 -10.06 19.08
N PRO A 476 17.38 -9.59 19.90
CA PRO A 476 18.08 -8.33 19.62
C PRO A 476 18.73 -8.37 18.23
N GLY A 477 18.73 -7.25 17.51
CA GLY A 477 19.25 -7.17 16.13
C GLY A 477 20.65 -7.80 15.98
N VAL A 478 21.59 -7.41 16.85
CA VAL A 478 22.96 -7.97 16.89
C VAL A 478 22.99 -9.51 16.94
N LEU A 479 22.08 -10.15 17.67
CA LEU A 479 22.00 -11.61 17.75
C LEU A 479 21.35 -12.22 16.51
N LEU A 480 20.33 -11.57 15.96
CA LEU A 480 19.69 -11.99 14.71
C LEU A 480 20.66 -11.89 13.54
N ASP A 481 21.37 -10.76 13.41
CA ASP A 481 22.39 -10.51 12.39
C ASP A 481 23.57 -11.47 12.55
N ALA A 482 24.03 -11.74 13.79
CA ALA A 482 25.06 -12.73 14.03
C ALA A 482 24.64 -14.13 13.56
N ILE A 483 23.38 -14.53 13.78
CA ILE A 483 22.82 -15.83 13.33
C ILE A 483 22.67 -15.87 11.81
N LEU A 484 22.18 -14.80 11.18
CA LEU A 484 22.00 -14.70 9.73
C LEU A 484 23.34 -14.66 8.98
N ASN A 485 24.41 -14.15 9.60
CA ASN A 485 25.74 -14.07 9.00
C ASN A 485 26.60 -15.33 9.19
N ILE A 486 26.16 -16.35 9.95
CA ILE A 486 26.93 -17.60 10.12
C ILE A 486 27.27 -18.26 8.77
N PRO A 487 26.34 -18.43 7.80
CA PRO A 487 26.67 -19.01 6.49
C PRO A 487 27.73 -18.20 5.74
N HIS A 488 27.61 -16.87 5.75
CA HIS A 488 28.57 -15.97 5.11
C HIS A 488 29.96 -16.05 5.77
N PHE A 489 30.04 -16.15 7.09
CA PHE A 489 31.29 -16.34 7.81
C PHE A 489 31.94 -17.70 7.50
N LEU A 490 31.16 -18.78 7.43
CA LEU A 490 31.66 -20.11 7.05
C LEU A 490 32.12 -20.16 5.58
N ILE A 491 31.43 -19.45 4.68
CA ILE A 491 31.81 -19.32 3.27
C ILE A 491 33.06 -18.44 3.13
N SER A 492 33.20 -17.37 3.93
CA SER A 492 34.42 -16.56 4.01
C SER A 492 35.62 -17.41 4.43
N ILE A 493 35.48 -18.24 5.48
CA ILE A 493 36.51 -19.21 5.90
C ILE A 493 36.82 -20.22 4.78
N ARG A 494 35.80 -20.80 4.13
CA ARG A 494 35.98 -21.72 2.99
C ARG A 494 36.78 -21.05 1.87
N ASN A 495 36.43 -19.81 1.50
CA ASN A 495 37.06 -19.08 0.41
C ASN A 495 38.50 -18.64 0.76
N ALA A 496 38.78 -18.36 2.04
CA ALA A 496 40.13 -18.09 2.53
C ALA A 496 41.03 -19.34 2.60
N LEU A 497 40.43 -20.53 2.67
CA LEU A 497 41.14 -21.82 2.71
C LEU A 497 41.30 -22.49 1.32
N LEU A 498 40.70 -21.93 0.27
CA LEU A 498 40.87 -22.43 -1.11
C LEU A 498 42.11 -21.79 -1.76
N PRO A 499 43.08 -22.59 -2.29
CA PRO A 499 44.31 -22.05 -2.89
C PRO A 499 44.12 -21.18 -4.14
N ILE A 500 42.95 -21.27 -4.77
CA ILE A 500 42.56 -20.52 -5.97
C ILE A 500 41.14 -20.00 -5.70
N GLN A 501 40.99 -18.68 -5.62
CA GLN A 501 39.65 -18.07 -5.62
C GLN A 501 39.01 -18.30 -7.01
N PRO A 502 37.75 -18.74 -7.10
CA PRO A 502 37.07 -18.91 -8.38
C PRO A 502 36.98 -17.55 -9.09
N HIS A 503 37.84 -17.33 -10.09
CA HIS A 503 37.88 -16.08 -10.83
C HIS A 503 36.66 -16.00 -11.77
N ILE A 504 35.86 -14.95 -11.59
CA ILE A 504 34.97 -14.48 -12.65
C ILE A 504 35.89 -13.96 -13.77
N VAL A 505 35.90 -14.66 -14.91
CA VAL A 505 36.64 -14.22 -16.10
C VAL A 505 35.89 -13.05 -16.72
N LEU A 506 36.34 -11.83 -16.41
CA LEU A 506 35.91 -10.62 -17.11
C LEU A 506 36.45 -10.64 -18.55
N PRO A 507 35.61 -10.41 -19.58
CA PRO A 507 36.10 -10.06 -20.90
C PRO A 507 36.87 -8.74 -20.83
N GLN A 508 38.17 -8.77 -21.17
CA GLN A 508 38.97 -7.56 -21.26
C GLN A 508 38.61 -6.78 -22.54
N SER A 509 37.70 -5.82 -22.42
CA SER A 509 37.55 -4.76 -23.42
C SER A 509 37.28 -3.40 -22.75
N ALA A 510 37.84 -2.35 -23.33
CA ALA A 510 37.68 -0.94 -22.94
C ALA A 510 38.17 -0.54 -21.52
N TYR A 511 39.48 -0.58 -21.28
CA TYR A 511 40.15 0.41 -20.43
C TYR A 511 41.17 1.19 -21.27
N ILE A 512 40.78 2.38 -21.74
CA ILE A 512 41.66 3.33 -22.42
C ILE A 512 41.97 4.45 -21.42
N PRO A 513 43.24 4.68 -21.04
CA PRO A 513 43.59 5.78 -20.14
C PRO A 513 43.44 7.15 -20.86
N PRO A 514 43.05 8.22 -20.14
CA PRO A 514 42.83 9.53 -20.75
C PRO A 514 44.14 10.20 -21.18
N VAL A 515 44.14 10.76 -22.39
CA VAL A 515 45.24 11.57 -22.94
C VAL A 515 45.06 13.03 -22.48
N PRO A 516 46.11 13.73 -22.01
CA PRO A 516 46.00 15.13 -21.59
C PRO A 516 45.82 16.10 -22.79
N PRO A 517 45.17 17.26 -22.58
CA PRO A 517 44.84 18.18 -23.67
C PRO A 517 46.04 19.03 -24.11
N SER A 518 46.28 19.07 -25.42
CA SER A 518 47.19 20.04 -26.06
C SER A 518 46.39 21.09 -26.82
N ALA A 519 46.91 22.32 -26.84
CA ALA A 519 46.16 23.51 -27.23
C ALA A 519 45.89 23.66 -28.74
N HIS A 520 44.81 24.41 -29.03
CA HIS A 520 44.52 25.14 -30.28
C HIS A 520 45.77 25.86 -30.85
N PRO A 521 45.85 26.14 -32.20
CA PRO A 521 44.75 26.85 -32.88
C PRO A 521 44.55 26.68 -34.42
N GLN A 522 43.47 27.36 -34.85
CA GLN A 522 43.20 27.97 -36.18
C GLN A 522 42.52 27.15 -37.30
N VAL A 523 41.54 27.84 -37.89
CA VAL A 523 40.71 27.50 -39.07
C VAL A 523 41.05 28.56 -40.14
N PRO A 524 41.15 28.19 -41.43
CA PRO A 524 40.13 28.65 -42.39
C PRO A 524 39.57 27.52 -43.27
N ALA A 525 38.37 27.74 -43.80
CA ALA A 525 37.65 26.89 -44.76
C ALA A 525 37.89 27.39 -46.22
N PRO A 526 36.99 27.13 -47.20
CA PRO A 526 36.34 25.90 -47.67
C PRO A 526 36.61 25.62 -49.18
N GLU A 527 36.22 24.45 -49.71
CA GLU A 527 35.85 24.12 -51.12
C GLU A 527 35.93 22.59 -51.34
N SER A 528 35.36 21.93 -52.36
CA SER A 528 34.05 22.01 -53.03
C SER A 528 33.89 20.76 -53.94
N LYS A 529 32.66 20.42 -54.40
CA LYS A 529 32.32 19.42 -55.47
C LYS A 529 32.61 17.93 -55.18
N GLN A 530 32.04 16.95 -55.89
CA GLN A 530 30.70 16.68 -56.48
C GLN A 530 30.73 15.25 -57.12
N VAL A 531 29.63 14.79 -57.74
CA VAL A 531 29.49 13.54 -58.55
C VAL A 531 29.39 12.26 -57.68
N ALA A 532 28.22 11.60 -57.52
CA ALA A 532 27.40 10.80 -58.45
C ALA A 532 28.04 9.41 -58.78
N GLN A 533 27.32 8.30 -59.03
CA GLN A 533 25.92 8.12 -59.46
C GLN A 533 25.41 6.65 -59.25
N GLU A 534 24.08 6.46 -59.16
CA GLU A 534 23.21 5.32 -59.59
C GLU A 534 23.59 3.81 -59.44
N HIS A 535 22.68 3.05 -58.78
CA HIS A 535 21.78 1.98 -59.32
C HIS A 535 21.27 1.12 -58.13
N ALA A 536 19.99 0.92 -57.79
CA ALA A 536 18.72 0.68 -58.50
C ALA A 536 18.42 -0.81 -58.83
N THR A 537 17.55 -1.43 -58.01
CA THR A 537 16.50 -2.47 -58.29
C THR A 537 15.81 -2.78 -56.94
N GLU A 538 14.50 -2.66 -56.71
CA GLU A 538 13.28 -3.15 -57.41
C GLU A 538 12.85 -4.56 -56.95
N SER A 539 11.81 -4.65 -56.11
CA SER A 539 10.73 -5.67 -56.17
C SER A 539 9.62 -5.37 -55.14
N ASP A 540 8.38 -5.49 -55.61
CA ASP A 540 7.06 -5.39 -54.96
C ASP A 540 6.19 -6.46 -55.70
N PRO A 541 4.89 -6.74 -55.42
CA PRO A 541 4.06 -6.59 -54.22
C PRO A 541 3.25 -7.90 -53.92
N GLU A 542 1.95 -7.77 -53.56
CA GLU A 542 0.82 -8.76 -53.54
C GLU A 542 0.45 -9.46 -52.20
N GLN A 543 -0.83 -9.69 -51.80
CA GLN A 543 -2.17 -9.14 -52.15
C GLN A 543 -3.26 -9.72 -51.19
N HIS A 544 -4.51 -9.20 -51.22
CA HIS A 544 -5.79 -9.79 -50.72
C HIS A 544 -6.07 -9.87 -49.19
N ASP A 545 -7.30 -9.75 -48.65
CA ASP A 545 -8.56 -9.08 -49.11
C ASP A 545 -9.66 -9.09 -48.00
N ASN A 546 -10.65 -8.17 -48.07
CA ASN A 546 -12.07 -8.24 -47.62
C ASN A 546 -12.43 -8.60 -46.13
N ALA A 547 -13.21 -7.82 -45.36
CA ALA A 547 -14.65 -7.39 -45.42
C ALA A 547 -15.45 -8.07 -44.25
N SER A 548 -16.57 -7.58 -43.67
CA SER A 548 -17.38 -6.34 -43.73
C SER A 548 -18.11 -6.08 -42.37
N GLU A 549 -18.82 -4.94 -42.23
CA GLU A 549 -20.15 -4.72 -41.55
C GLU A 549 -20.50 -5.41 -40.19
N THR A 550 -21.24 -4.90 -39.18
CA THR A 550 -22.07 -3.69 -38.82
C THR A 550 -22.27 -3.75 -37.27
N GLY A 551 -22.92 -2.85 -36.49
CA GLY A 551 -23.71 -1.61 -36.70
C GLY A 551 -24.40 -1.17 -35.39
N SER A 552 -25.47 -0.35 -35.46
CA SER A 552 -26.44 0.02 -34.40
C SER A 552 -25.98 0.77 -33.13
N GLU A 553 -25.95 2.10 -33.27
CA GLU A 553 -26.70 3.11 -32.48
C GLU A 553 -27.58 2.63 -31.28
N ALA A 554 -27.46 3.31 -30.13
CA ALA A 554 -28.58 3.71 -29.26
C ALA A 554 -28.17 4.68 -28.12
N ASP A 555 -28.65 5.92 -28.23
CA ASP A 555 -29.07 6.91 -27.23
C ASP A 555 -28.31 7.25 -25.91
N VAL A 556 -28.39 8.56 -25.65
CA VAL A 556 -27.82 9.34 -24.55
C VAL A 556 -28.84 9.49 -23.42
N GLU A 557 -28.43 9.33 -22.16
CA GLU A 557 -28.97 10.21 -21.11
C GLU A 557 -28.00 10.42 -19.93
N SER A 558 -28.13 11.59 -19.31
CA SER A 558 -27.09 12.25 -18.51
C SER A 558 -27.04 11.78 -17.06
N ASN A 559 -25.84 11.65 -16.49
CA ASN A 559 -25.62 12.18 -15.15
C ASN A 559 -24.17 12.59 -14.89
N ALA A 560 -23.99 13.74 -14.22
CA ALA A 560 -22.70 14.38 -14.04
C ALA A 560 -22.00 13.98 -12.73
N GLY A 561 -20.66 14.03 -12.74
CA GLY A 561 -19.86 14.26 -11.53
C GLY A 561 -19.24 13.04 -10.85
N SER A 562 -17.98 12.73 -11.22
CA SER A 562 -16.90 12.55 -10.24
C SER A 562 -15.54 12.72 -10.95
N GLY A 563 -14.67 13.58 -10.42
CA GLY A 563 -13.45 14.01 -11.12
C GLY A 563 -12.47 12.87 -11.41
N VAL A 564 -11.93 12.85 -12.63
CA VAL A 564 -10.77 12.05 -13.01
C VAL A 564 -9.58 12.99 -13.15
N GLY A 565 -8.71 12.99 -12.14
CA GLY A 565 -7.33 13.40 -12.35
C GLY A 565 -6.57 13.99 -11.17
N GLU A 566 -5.70 13.16 -10.59
CA GLU A 566 -4.34 13.56 -10.20
C GLU A 566 -3.33 12.63 -10.86
N SER A 567 -2.57 13.19 -11.81
CA SER A 567 -1.45 12.62 -12.57
C SER A 567 -1.35 13.42 -13.87
N TRP A 568 -0.71 14.58 -13.78
CA TRP A 568 0.11 15.21 -14.82
C TRP A 568 1.10 16.10 -14.04
N ILE A 569 2.40 15.92 -14.35
CA ILE A 569 3.64 16.41 -13.71
C ILE A 569 3.62 16.74 -12.19
N SER A 570 4.28 15.89 -11.39
CA SER A 570 4.92 16.36 -10.15
C SER A 570 6.27 16.96 -10.51
N VAL A 571 6.52 18.23 -10.17
CA VAL A 571 7.81 18.89 -10.43
C VAL A 571 8.77 18.55 -9.28
N LYS A 572 9.57 17.50 -9.48
CA LYS A 572 10.90 17.35 -8.87
C LYS A 572 11.84 16.72 -9.90
N ASP A 573 13.06 17.23 -9.93
CA ASP A 573 14.02 17.02 -11.01
C ASP A 573 14.57 15.59 -11.11
N GLU A 574 15.15 15.28 -12.27
CA GLU A 574 15.81 14.01 -12.63
C GLU A 574 14.90 12.80 -12.93
N GLY A 575 13.79 13.04 -13.65
CA GLY A 575 13.14 12.02 -14.49
C GLY A 575 13.64 12.05 -15.95
N PRO A 576 13.41 10.99 -16.76
CA PRO A 576 13.69 11.02 -18.19
C PRO A 576 12.91 12.16 -18.87
N ALA A 577 13.54 12.81 -19.86
CA ALA A 577 13.04 14.05 -20.44
C ALA A 577 11.58 13.92 -20.92
N ARG A 578 10.69 14.76 -20.37
CA ARG A 578 9.26 14.71 -20.69
C ARG A 578 8.98 15.63 -21.85
N ILE A 579 8.74 15.04 -23.02
CA ILE A 579 8.55 15.79 -24.26
C ILE A 579 7.06 15.77 -24.58
N SER A 580 6.48 16.95 -24.79
CA SER A 580 5.04 17.14 -25.00
C SER A 580 4.76 17.75 -26.37
N LEU A 581 3.63 17.36 -26.94
CA LEU A 581 3.11 17.88 -28.20
C LEU A 581 1.95 18.82 -27.89
N TRP A 582 2.05 20.09 -28.30
CA TRP A 582 1.10 21.15 -27.94
C TRP A 582 0.50 21.77 -29.19
N LEU A 583 -0.84 21.84 -29.26
CA LEU A 583 -1.52 22.73 -30.21
C LEU A 583 -1.54 24.15 -29.62
N VAL A 584 -1.00 25.12 -30.34
CA VAL A 584 -0.79 26.48 -29.81
C VAL A 584 -1.70 27.48 -30.56
N PRO A 585 -2.39 28.40 -29.84
CA PRO A 585 -3.18 29.47 -30.47
C PRO A 585 -2.31 30.41 -31.31
N THR A 586 -2.93 31.16 -32.22
CA THR A 586 -2.24 32.25 -32.94
C THR A 586 -1.58 33.25 -31.98
N PRO A 587 -0.56 34.01 -32.43
CA PRO A 587 0.10 35.02 -31.60
C PRO A 587 -0.86 36.09 -31.03
N GLU A 588 -1.90 36.43 -31.78
CA GLU A 588 -2.92 37.41 -31.39
C GLU A 588 -3.82 36.85 -30.27
N GLN A 589 -4.35 35.64 -30.44
CA GLN A 589 -5.13 34.96 -29.40
C GLN A 589 -4.31 34.65 -28.16
N THR A 590 -3.03 34.31 -28.33
CA THR A 590 -2.06 34.16 -27.23
C THR A 590 -1.97 35.44 -26.39
N ALA A 591 -1.88 36.61 -27.05
CA ALA A 591 -1.81 37.89 -26.36
C ALA A 591 -3.13 38.23 -25.64
N LEU A 592 -4.28 37.90 -26.24
CA LEU A 592 -5.60 38.05 -25.61
C LEU A 592 -5.77 37.14 -24.39
N LEU A 593 -5.52 35.83 -24.52
CA LEU A 593 -5.61 34.88 -23.41
C LEU A 593 -4.69 35.28 -22.24
N LYS A 594 -3.47 35.75 -22.51
CA LYS A 594 -2.54 36.21 -21.46
C LYS A 594 -3.07 37.41 -20.66
N ARG A 595 -3.96 38.25 -21.21
CA ARG A 595 -4.65 39.31 -20.43
C ARG A 595 -5.59 38.70 -19.39
N VAL A 596 -6.31 37.64 -19.75
CA VAL A 596 -7.19 36.91 -18.82
C VAL A 596 -6.34 36.21 -17.76
N MET A 597 -5.28 35.50 -18.15
CA MET A 597 -4.35 34.79 -17.26
C MET A 597 -3.56 35.71 -16.29
N ALA A 598 -3.49 37.01 -16.59
CA ALA A 598 -2.87 38.01 -15.71
C ALA A 598 -3.76 38.41 -14.51
N ILE A 599 -5.03 37.99 -14.48
CA ILE A 599 -5.95 38.28 -13.37
C ILE A 599 -5.62 37.36 -12.18
N LYS A 600 -4.85 37.86 -11.22
CA LYS A 600 -4.39 37.12 -10.03
C LYS A 600 -4.87 37.87 -8.76
N ARG A 601 -5.49 37.17 -7.79
CA ARG A 601 -6.18 37.79 -6.63
C ARG A 601 -5.28 38.05 -5.42
N SER A 602 -4.22 37.26 -5.29
CA SER A 602 -3.46 37.09 -4.05
C SER A 602 -1.98 36.87 -4.37
N SER A 603 -1.10 37.21 -3.42
CA SER A 603 0.28 36.70 -3.42
C SER A 603 0.20 35.20 -3.07
N PRO A 604 0.62 34.28 -3.97
CA PRO A 604 0.51 32.86 -3.69
C PRO A 604 1.41 32.43 -2.53
N THR A 605 0.99 31.40 -1.80
CA THR A 605 1.79 30.77 -0.75
C THR A 605 2.96 29.99 -1.35
N SER A 606 2.74 29.37 -2.52
CA SER A 606 3.78 28.63 -3.24
C SER A 606 4.37 29.45 -4.41
N PRO A 607 5.71 29.49 -4.58
CA PRO A 607 6.34 30.09 -5.75
C PRO A 607 6.09 29.32 -7.06
N SER A 608 5.53 28.10 -6.98
CA SER A 608 5.07 27.32 -8.15
C SER A 608 3.66 27.69 -8.63
N SER A 609 2.88 28.46 -7.85
CA SER A 609 1.53 28.89 -8.25
C SER A 609 1.58 30.11 -9.16
N PHE A 610 0.65 30.17 -10.12
CA PHE A 610 0.54 31.25 -11.12
C PHE A 610 1.81 31.50 -11.97
N PRO A 611 2.55 30.47 -12.43
CA PRO A 611 3.68 30.67 -13.33
C PRO A 611 3.19 31.25 -14.66
N ASP A 612 4.04 32.00 -15.35
CA ASP A 612 3.73 32.45 -16.69
C ASP A 612 4.11 31.36 -17.70
N PHE A 613 3.20 31.03 -18.62
CA PHE A 613 3.40 30.00 -19.64
C PHE A 613 2.69 30.36 -20.95
N GLN A 614 2.97 29.59 -21.99
CA GLN A 614 2.31 29.74 -23.28
C GLN A 614 0.98 28.97 -23.26
N PRO A 615 -0.20 29.59 -23.47
CA PRO A 615 -1.47 28.87 -23.56
C PRO A 615 -1.42 27.85 -24.72
N HIS A 616 -1.92 26.65 -24.46
CA HIS A 616 -1.87 25.52 -25.40
C HIS A 616 -2.92 24.46 -25.04
N ILE A 617 -3.16 23.53 -25.97
CA ILE A 617 -3.81 22.23 -25.70
C ILE A 617 -2.75 21.14 -25.81
N THR A 618 -2.55 20.34 -24.75
CA THR A 618 -1.67 19.18 -24.81
C THR A 618 -2.32 18.07 -25.63
N LEU A 619 -1.68 17.71 -26.75
CA LEU A 619 -2.12 16.66 -27.66
C LEU A 619 -1.58 15.28 -27.26
N ALA A 620 -0.29 15.19 -26.92
CA ALA A 620 0.36 13.97 -26.48
C ALA A 620 1.61 14.25 -25.62
N THR A 621 2.11 13.25 -24.88
CA THR A 621 3.38 13.32 -24.14
C THR A 621 4.12 11.99 -24.23
N THR A 622 5.41 12.01 -24.57
CA THR A 622 6.28 10.81 -24.64
C THR A 622 7.72 11.16 -24.25
N PRO A 623 8.62 10.19 -24.00
CA PRO A 623 10.03 10.47 -23.75
C PRO A 623 10.86 10.76 -25.03
N SER A 624 10.26 10.85 -26.22
CA SER A 624 10.99 11.00 -27.49
C SER A 624 10.39 12.07 -28.41
N ALA A 625 11.18 13.11 -28.72
CA ALA A 625 10.82 14.16 -29.69
C ALA A 625 10.66 13.58 -31.10
N ALA A 626 11.53 12.66 -31.51
CA ALA A 626 11.45 12.02 -32.83
C ALA A 626 10.13 11.26 -33.00
N LYS A 627 9.75 10.44 -31.99
CA LYS A 627 8.49 9.68 -32.03
C LYS A 627 7.26 10.60 -32.07
N LEU A 628 7.29 11.72 -31.35
CA LEU A 628 6.25 12.74 -31.47
C LEU A 628 6.22 13.36 -32.87
N ARG A 629 7.38 13.74 -33.41
CA ARG A 629 7.48 14.39 -34.72
C ARG A 629 6.98 13.52 -35.88
N GLU A 630 7.27 12.22 -35.82
CA GLU A 630 6.81 11.18 -36.75
C GLU A 630 5.32 10.82 -36.57
N SER A 631 4.70 11.21 -35.46
CA SER A 631 3.26 10.96 -35.20
C SER A 631 2.33 12.07 -35.70
N ILE A 632 2.87 13.19 -36.17
CA ILE A 632 2.10 14.29 -36.75
C ILE A 632 1.84 13.99 -38.24
N PRO A 633 0.58 14.03 -38.74
CA PRO A 633 0.30 13.86 -40.16
C PRO A 633 0.88 14.99 -41.03
N ASP A 634 1.58 14.67 -42.13
CA ASP A 634 2.25 15.64 -43.02
C ASP A 634 1.32 16.66 -43.71
N ASN A 635 0.02 16.37 -43.71
CA ASN A 635 -1.05 17.22 -44.24
C ASN A 635 -2.11 17.56 -43.19
N GLN A 636 -1.74 17.61 -41.91
CA GLN A 636 -2.64 18.04 -40.84
C GLN A 636 -3.08 19.49 -41.08
N ALA A 637 -4.39 19.68 -41.26
CA ALA A 637 -4.99 20.99 -41.42
C ALA A 637 -5.08 21.74 -40.08
N ALA A 638 -5.13 23.08 -40.12
CA ALA A 638 -5.35 23.93 -38.95
C ALA A 638 -6.63 23.54 -38.18
N ILE A 639 -6.57 23.56 -36.85
CA ILE A 639 -7.61 23.01 -35.96
C ILE A 639 -8.20 24.13 -35.11
N ARG A 640 -9.54 24.27 -35.11
CA ARG A 640 -10.25 25.38 -34.44
C ARG A 640 -11.17 24.92 -33.30
N PRO A 641 -10.64 24.38 -32.18
CA PRO A 641 -11.49 23.89 -31.11
C PRO A 641 -12.15 25.02 -30.33
N ARG A 642 -13.47 24.89 -30.12
CA ARG A 642 -14.30 25.84 -29.35
C ARG A 642 -14.34 25.48 -27.86
N PHE A 643 -14.44 26.49 -27.00
CA PHE A 643 -14.58 26.31 -25.56
C PHE A 643 -15.99 25.85 -25.17
N ARG A 644 -16.05 24.81 -24.34
CA ARG A 644 -17.27 24.19 -23.83
C ARG A 644 -17.64 24.70 -22.43
N SER A 645 -16.65 24.79 -21.53
CA SER A 645 -16.85 25.26 -20.16
C SER A 645 -15.54 25.76 -19.54
N ILE A 646 -15.64 26.64 -18.53
CA ILE A 646 -14.52 27.00 -17.65
C ILE A 646 -14.66 26.23 -16.34
N ASP A 647 -13.75 25.29 -16.14
CA ASP A 647 -13.77 24.31 -15.06
C ASP A 647 -12.62 24.56 -14.08
N VAL A 648 -12.83 24.12 -12.84
CA VAL A 648 -11.78 23.94 -11.83
C VAL A 648 -11.50 22.44 -11.68
N GLY A 649 -10.24 22.09 -11.43
CA GLY A 649 -9.81 20.71 -11.21
C GLY A 649 -8.72 20.58 -10.15
N ASP A 650 -8.54 19.35 -9.70
CA ASP A 650 -7.66 19.06 -8.56
C ASP A 650 -6.17 18.96 -8.95
N LYS A 651 -5.89 18.80 -10.26
CA LYS A 651 -4.56 18.78 -10.87
C LYS A 651 -3.91 20.17 -10.92
N TYR A 652 -2.60 20.24 -10.74
CA TYR A 652 -1.80 21.45 -11.02
C TYR A 652 -2.00 21.94 -12.47
N PHE A 653 -1.89 21.08 -13.49
CA PHE A 653 -2.08 21.48 -14.91
C PHE A 653 -3.54 21.70 -15.32
N MET A 654 -4.50 21.31 -14.47
CA MET A 654 -5.94 21.48 -14.69
C MET A 654 -6.56 22.25 -13.52
N SER A 655 -5.85 23.23 -12.95
CA SER A 655 -6.32 23.97 -11.78
C SER A 655 -7.49 24.89 -12.12
N VAL A 656 -7.34 25.70 -13.17
CA VAL A 656 -8.42 26.44 -13.82
C VAL A 656 -8.18 26.35 -15.33
N TYR A 657 -9.14 25.84 -16.08
CA TYR A 657 -8.96 25.53 -17.51
C TYR A 657 -10.25 25.72 -18.31
N ALA A 658 -10.09 26.06 -19.58
CA ALA A 658 -11.16 26.01 -20.56
C ALA A 658 -11.19 24.62 -21.20
N ARG A 659 -12.22 23.82 -20.89
CA ARG A 659 -12.47 22.56 -21.59
C ARG A 659 -12.90 22.88 -23.02
N VAL A 660 -12.36 22.20 -24.02
CA VAL A 660 -12.82 22.34 -25.40
C VAL A 660 -13.75 21.20 -25.81
N HIS A 661 -14.52 21.41 -26.87
CA HIS A 661 -15.26 20.33 -27.52
C HIS A 661 -14.29 19.37 -28.22
N ASP A 662 -14.36 18.08 -27.89
CA ASP A 662 -13.55 17.01 -28.51
C ASP A 662 -14.31 16.46 -29.73
N VAL A 663 -14.39 17.28 -30.78
CA VAL A 663 -15.12 17.00 -32.03
C VAL A 663 -14.25 17.35 -33.25
N ASP A 664 -14.74 16.96 -34.44
CA ASP A 664 -14.16 17.30 -35.74
C ASP A 664 -12.66 16.98 -35.85
N ALA A 665 -11.87 17.89 -36.42
CA ALA A 665 -10.45 17.71 -36.68
C ALA A 665 -9.60 17.47 -35.42
N LEU A 666 -10.02 17.96 -34.24
CA LEU A 666 -9.29 17.74 -33.00
C LEU A 666 -9.45 16.28 -32.52
N ALA A 667 -10.67 15.74 -32.57
CA ALA A 667 -10.94 14.35 -32.23
C ALA A 667 -10.19 13.37 -33.16
N VAL A 668 -10.19 13.66 -34.48
CA VAL A 668 -9.47 12.87 -35.49
C VAL A 668 -7.96 12.87 -35.22
N LEU A 669 -7.35 14.03 -34.95
CA LEU A 669 -5.92 14.09 -34.61
C LEU A 669 -5.61 13.35 -33.30
N ARG A 670 -6.44 13.50 -32.26
CA ARG A 670 -6.26 12.81 -30.98
C ARG A 670 -6.36 11.29 -31.14
N GLN A 671 -7.33 10.80 -31.92
CA GLN A 671 -7.44 9.37 -32.24
C GLN A 671 -6.22 8.86 -33.03
N HIS A 672 -5.71 9.64 -33.99
CA HIS A 672 -4.48 9.30 -34.72
C HIS A 672 -3.26 9.18 -33.80
N LEU A 673 -3.09 10.14 -32.90
CA LEU A 673 -2.00 10.14 -31.92
C LEU A 673 -2.13 8.97 -30.95
N SER A 674 -3.33 8.66 -30.46
CA SER A 674 -3.63 7.47 -29.65
C SER A 674 -3.20 6.19 -30.37
N ALA A 675 -3.56 6.03 -31.65
CA ALA A 675 -3.21 4.85 -32.43
C ALA A 675 -1.69 4.68 -32.67
N ARG A 676 -0.92 5.77 -32.78
CA ARG A 676 0.54 5.71 -32.98
C ARG A 676 1.37 5.69 -31.69
N LEU A 677 0.88 6.28 -30.62
CA LEU A 677 1.64 6.50 -29.38
C LEU A 677 1.13 5.65 -28.20
N GLY A 678 -0.10 5.15 -28.28
CA GLY A 678 -0.85 4.50 -27.21
C GLY A 678 -1.73 5.49 -26.44
N ASP A 679 -2.90 5.06 -25.99
CA ASP A 679 -3.89 5.92 -25.32
C ASP A 679 -3.35 6.61 -24.05
N ALA A 680 -2.41 5.97 -23.34
CA ALA A 680 -1.75 6.56 -22.18
C ALA A 680 -0.90 7.81 -22.51
N ALA A 681 -0.54 8.01 -23.79
CA ALA A 681 0.24 9.17 -24.24
C ALA A 681 -0.64 10.40 -24.53
N VAL A 682 -1.94 10.22 -24.76
CA VAL A 682 -2.89 11.28 -25.14
C VAL A 682 -3.74 11.70 -23.92
N PRO A 683 -3.79 13.00 -23.53
CA PRO A 683 -4.62 13.41 -22.41
C PRO A 683 -6.11 13.13 -22.64
N PRO A 684 -6.85 12.55 -21.68
CA PRO A 684 -8.22 12.08 -21.89
C PRO A 684 -9.25 13.21 -22.07
N ILE A 685 -8.93 14.43 -21.65
CA ILE A 685 -9.78 15.62 -21.82
C ILE A 685 -8.94 16.69 -22.50
N PRO A 686 -9.31 17.16 -23.71
CA PRO A 686 -8.64 18.29 -24.32
C PRO A 686 -9.10 19.58 -23.63
N HIS A 687 -8.14 20.43 -23.29
CA HIS A 687 -8.37 21.69 -22.58
C HIS A 687 -7.24 22.68 -22.83
N VAL A 688 -7.55 23.97 -22.72
CA VAL A 688 -6.56 25.05 -22.58
C VAL A 688 -6.46 25.40 -21.11
N SER A 689 -5.30 25.17 -20.50
CA SER A 689 -5.06 25.60 -19.12
C SER A 689 -4.92 27.12 -19.06
N LEU A 690 -5.66 27.74 -18.15
CA LEU A 690 -5.60 29.19 -17.91
C LEU A 690 -4.68 29.51 -16.72
N TYR A 691 -4.69 28.63 -15.71
CA TYR A 691 -3.86 28.79 -14.51
C TYR A 691 -3.33 27.44 -14.03
N TYR A 692 -2.08 27.45 -13.57
CA TYR A 692 -1.50 26.38 -12.76
C TYR A 692 -1.37 26.87 -11.32
N ILE A 693 -1.95 26.14 -10.37
CA ILE A 693 -2.03 26.53 -8.95
C ILE A 693 -1.60 25.32 -8.12
N ASP A 694 -0.61 25.51 -7.25
CA ASP A 694 -0.07 24.45 -6.39
C ASP A 694 -1.14 23.90 -5.43
N ASN A 695 -0.96 22.65 -4.99
CA ASN A 695 -1.85 22.07 -3.99
C ASN A 695 -1.75 22.81 -2.63
N ALA A 696 -0.65 23.51 -2.35
CA ALA A 696 -0.54 24.45 -1.23
C ALA A 696 -1.52 25.64 -1.33
N ASP A 697 -1.88 26.06 -2.55
CA ASP A 697 -2.82 27.15 -2.85
C ASP A 697 -4.15 26.62 -3.42
N ALA A 698 -4.52 25.35 -3.19
CA ALA A 698 -5.70 24.72 -3.81
C ALA A 698 -7.01 25.51 -3.58
N GLY A 699 -7.13 26.22 -2.44
CA GLY A 699 -8.27 27.09 -2.14
C GLY A 699 -8.39 28.35 -3.01
N GLU A 700 -7.37 28.70 -3.78
CA GLU A 700 -7.43 29.82 -4.74
C GLU A 700 -8.07 29.43 -6.08
N ARG A 701 -8.14 28.13 -6.43
CA ARG A 701 -8.64 27.67 -7.74
C ARG A 701 -10.08 28.11 -8.00
N GLU A 702 -10.98 27.83 -7.07
CA GLU A 702 -12.38 28.25 -7.17
C GLU A 702 -12.53 29.78 -7.07
N LYS A 703 -11.71 30.44 -6.24
CA LYS A 703 -11.74 31.91 -6.10
C LYS A 703 -11.35 32.62 -7.40
N VAL A 704 -10.39 32.07 -8.15
CA VAL A 704 -9.98 32.59 -9.47
C VAL A 704 -11.10 32.39 -10.49
N ARG A 705 -11.72 31.20 -10.55
CA ARG A 705 -12.88 30.94 -11.43
C ARG A 705 -14.04 31.90 -11.14
N GLU A 706 -14.40 32.06 -9.87
CA GLU A 706 -15.43 33.00 -9.46
C GLU A 706 -15.02 34.46 -9.72
N GLU A 707 -13.75 34.83 -9.59
CA GLU A 707 -13.30 36.17 -9.95
C GLU A 707 -13.40 36.45 -11.45
N LEU A 708 -13.05 35.49 -12.31
CA LEU A 708 -13.27 35.61 -13.75
C LEU A 708 -14.75 35.81 -14.07
N LYS A 709 -15.64 35.04 -13.42
CA LYS A 709 -17.09 35.18 -13.57
C LYS A 709 -17.59 36.55 -13.10
N ASN A 710 -17.19 36.99 -11.90
CA ASN A 710 -17.58 38.27 -11.32
C ASN A 710 -17.02 39.48 -12.10
N LYS A 711 -15.91 39.34 -12.82
CA LYS A 711 -15.33 40.35 -13.72
C LYS A 711 -15.86 40.27 -15.15
N GLY A 712 -16.95 39.53 -15.41
CA GLY A 712 -17.54 39.40 -16.75
C GLY A 712 -16.65 38.67 -17.78
N ARG A 713 -15.55 38.02 -17.36
CA ARG A 713 -14.58 37.38 -18.26
C ARG A 713 -15.06 36.07 -18.85
N ILE A 714 -16.09 35.46 -18.25
CA ILE A 714 -16.72 34.23 -18.72
C ILE A 714 -18.10 34.59 -19.26
N VAL A 715 -18.25 34.52 -20.57
CA VAL A 715 -19.52 34.81 -21.27
C VAL A 715 -20.18 33.49 -21.62
N GLU A 716 -21.32 33.19 -21.00
CA GLU A 716 -22.10 31.98 -21.30
C GLU A 716 -22.77 32.11 -22.69
N ARG A 717 -22.69 31.04 -23.50
CA ARG A 717 -23.28 30.93 -24.85
C ARG A 717 -24.17 29.68 -24.92
N ALA A 718 -25.02 29.57 -25.95
CA ALA A 718 -25.92 28.42 -26.09
C ALA A 718 -25.16 27.07 -26.18
N ASP A 719 -24.06 27.04 -26.94
CA ASP A 719 -23.29 25.82 -27.22
C ASP A 719 -21.93 25.76 -26.48
N GLY A 720 -21.73 26.60 -25.45
CA GLY A 720 -20.47 26.63 -24.70
C GLY A 720 -20.22 27.93 -23.94
N VAL A 721 -18.96 28.36 -23.93
CA VAL A 721 -18.52 29.61 -23.26
C VAL A 721 -17.58 30.39 -24.16
N ALA A 722 -17.51 31.70 -23.97
CA ALA A 722 -16.48 32.56 -24.55
C ALA A 722 -15.70 33.29 -23.44
N LEU A 723 -14.45 33.63 -23.73
CA LEU A 723 -13.58 34.40 -22.85
C LEU A 723 -13.47 35.84 -23.35
N ASP A 724 -14.04 36.79 -22.61
CA ASP A 724 -13.87 38.22 -22.90
C ASP A 724 -12.45 38.65 -22.46
N CYS A 725 -11.57 38.83 -23.44
CA CYS A 725 -10.18 39.20 -23.26
C CYS A 725 -9.94 40.72 -23.42
N SER A 726 -11.01 41.52 -23.42
CA SER A 726 -10.94 42.97 -23.58
C SER A 726 -10.23 43.66 -22.42
N LYS A 727 -9.88 44.94 -22.57
CA LYS A 727 -9.37 45.72 -21.42
C LYS A 727 -10.48 46.04 -20.42
N ASP A 728 -11.70 46.28 -20.90
CA ASP A 728 -12.86 46.68 -20.11
C ASP A 728 -14.10 45.89 -20.56
N PRO A 729 -14.51 44.84 -19.81
CA PRO A 729 -15.59 43.94 -20.20
C PRO A 729 -16.99 44.54 -20.00
N GLU A 730 -17.10 45.71 -19.35
CA GLU A 730 -18.37 46.45 -19.26
C GLU A 730 -18.58 47.37 -20.48
N ASN A 731 -17.55 47.58 -21.30
CA ASN A 731 -17.55 48.48 -22.45
C ASN A 731 -16.86 47.85 -23.68
N THR A 732 -17.18 46.58 -23.97
CA THR A 732 -16.60 45.80 -25.08
C THR A 732 -17.12 46.25 -26.46
N ASP A 733 -16.58 47.35 -26.99
CA ASP A 733 -16.88 47.87 -28.33
C ASP A 733 -16.36 46.99 -29.49
N SER A 734 -15.46 46.03 -29.22
CA SER A 734 -14.85 45.16 -30.23
C SER A 734 -15.20 43.68 -29.99
N PRO A 735 -15.98 43.04 -30.87
CA PRO A 735 -16.29 41.60 -30.75
C PRO A 735 -15.05 40.71 -30.95
N ASP A 736 -14.00 41.24 -31.58
CA ASP A 736 -12.76 40.50 -31.90
C ASP A 736 -11.89 40.20 -30.65
N GLU A 737 -12.13 40.88 -29.53
CA GLU A 737 -11.47 40.58 -28.24
C GLU A 737 -12.22 39.50 -27.42
N VAL A 738 -13.30 38.90 -27.93
CA VAL A 738 -14.06 37.81 -27.29
C VAL A 738 -13.76 36.47 -27.96
N LEU A 739 -13.10 35.56 -27.24
CA LEU A 739 -12.64 34.28 -27.79
C LEU A 739 -13.60 33.12 -27.48
N GLU A 740 -14.23 32.55 -28.51
CA GLU A 740 -15.06 31.33 -28.40
C GLU A 740 -14.24 30.02 -28.48
N GLY A 741 -12.93 30.11 -28.69
CA GLY A 741 -12.03 28.97 -28.89
C GLY A 741 -10.60 29.41 -29.14
N ILE A 742 -9.81 28.52 -29.77
CA ILE A 742 -8.48 28.85 -30.28
C ILE A 742 -8.34 28.44 -31.75
N ASP A 743 -7.51 29.16 -32.50
CA ASP A 743 -7.04 28.83 -33.84
C ASP A 743 -5.66 28.19 -33.73
N GLY A 744 -5.63 26.85 -33.76
CA GLY A 744 -4.42 26.06 -33.73
C GLY A 744 -3.80 25.94 -35.13
N GLU A 745 -2.90 26.87 -35.46
CA GLU A 745 -2.14 26.86 -36.73
C GLU A 745 -0.73 26.25 -36.58
N GLU A 746 -0.23 26.10 -35.37
CA GLU A 746 1.07 25.48 -35.08
C GLU A 746 0.95 24.39 -34.01
N ILE A 747 1.68 23.29 -34.22
CA ILE A 747 1.95 22.28 -33.20
C ILE A 747 3.41 22.42 -32.76
N TRP A 748 3.65 22.63 -31.47
CA TRP A 748 4.99 22.77 -30.90
C TRP A 748 5.39 21.46 -30.19
N ILE A 749 6.65 21.07 -30.35
CA ILE A 749 7.27 20.00 -29.56
C ILE A 749 8.05 20.67 -28.43
N MET A 750 7.68 20.36 -27.19
CA MET A 750 8.15 21.04 -25.98
C MET A 750 8.92 20.10 -25.07
N GLN A 751 10.05 20.56 -24.52
CA GLN A 751 10.74 19.90 -23.43
C GLN A 751 10.24 20.43 -22.09
N CYS A 752 9.42 19.64 -21.41
CA CYS A 752 8.76 19.99 -20.15
C CYS A 752 9.57 19.49 -18.92
N ASN A 753 10.86 19.81 -18.88
CA ASN A 753 11.75 19.46 -17.77
C ASN A 753 11.81 20.60 -16.74
N GLY A 754 11.76 20.25 -15.46
CA GLY A 754 11.83 21.21 -14.36
C GLY A 754 10.58 22.10 -14.24
N PRO A 755 10.69 23.25 -13.54
CA PRO A 755 9.62 24.22 -13.37
C PRO A 755 9.05 24.74 -14.69
N VAL A 756 7.76 25.13 -14.71
CA VAL A 756 7.07 25.62 -15.92
C VAL A 756 7.82 26.75 -16.66
N PRO A 757 8.44 27.74 -15.98
CA PRO A 757 9.22 28.79 -16.66
C PRO A 757 10.52 28.32 -17.34
N THR A 758 10.99 27.09 -17.07
CA THR A 758 12.21 26.51 -17.68
C THR A 758 11.91 25.56 -18.85
N TRP A 759 10.67 25.54 -19.34
CA TRP A 759 10.26 24.67 -20.45
C TRP A 759 10.66 25.26 -21.80
N GLU A 760 11.25 24.44 -22.67
CA GLU A 760 11.87 24.88 -23.93
C GLU A 760 11.14 24.35 -25.17
N VAL A 761 11.13 25.13 -26.26
CA VAL A 761 10.58 24.71 -27.56
C VAL A 761 11.67 23.99 -28.35
N LEU A 762 11.44 22.73 -28.72
CA LEU A 762 12.37 21.92 -29.52
C LEU A 762 12.12 22.01 -31.03
N ASP A 763 10.85 22.00 -31.45
CA ASP A 763 10.44 22.12 -32.86
C ASP A 763 9.06 22.79 -32.97
N LYS A 764 8.76 23.36 -34.14
CA LYS A 764 7.47 23.96 -34.48
C LYS A 764 7.00 23.48 -35.86
N VAL A 765 5.86 22.80 -35.88
CA VAL A 765 5.23 22.27 -37.08
C VAL A 765 4.04 23.14 -37.45
N LYS A 766 4.10 23.83 -38.58
CA LYS A 766 2.97 24.57 -39.12
C LYS A 766 1.94 23.62 -39.74
N LEU A 767 0.68 23.84 -39.42
CA LEU A 767 -0.46 23.17 -40.01
C LEU A 767 -0.85 23.86 -41.33
N LYS A 768 -1.60 23.17 -42.18
CA LYS A 768 -1.99 23.62 -43.53
C LYS A 768 -3.41 24.17 -43.60
#